data_AF-A0A397RVU2-F1
#
_entry.id   AF-A0A397RVU2-F1
#
_cell.length_a   1.000
_cell.length_b   1.000
_cell.length_c   1.000
_cell.angle_alpha   90.00
_cell.angle_beta   90.00
_cell.angle_gamma   90.00
#
_symmetry.space_group_name_H-M   'P 1'
#
loop_
_entity.id
_entity.type
_entity.pdbx_description
1 polymer ?
#
loop_
_entity_poly.entity_id
_entity_poly.type
_entity_poly.pdbx_seq_one_letter_code
_entity_poly.pdbx_strand_id
1 'polypeptide(L)'
;MKKNLLSIALLSLFSISFTSCKEKEEISTTIEETIDYNDYSSYEIKSPSYDVPKRNNKNEVTYLDLFNLGNKITIRVDIKDSELRKLEEDYLEFERTGIKGEIYRHCDSVTITMVNYDKTFSWEFLDVGIRQKGNTSRGHVYENGSLSRLNHFKLSFDETFDSEEYGADKVSWVGREEEYTLRKNRDFLGLSGLDLRSNAQKDSSYIREIYASYMYRASGLLTQYIGLSKFNIFQSDQKKNNKMGVYKIYEPTTKSMIKRHLTDEDLYNFGNYNDEKNGAYGANAKYGDLYKAKWSGDLSFDGMYGNLVGVKDILKGVYPTYERKTNKDIEYDDHLLKLAGIAISYGNYADIDKYVDLKYFAKTEAVSWFLGNPDDLRNNVNNTMYYAKKIDGKVISIPIDNDRVLGLTYGWNPDKEGCSKRDIFDLERAGYENTQVSDIYKKTILSEDTNLSKIIYLNHIRALAKSLWVENATFNEYYNLAKKNYSNSVKSDFHYVEFEENNTYNDFTFSEYVTEKLKHVDFDLDLGEIKNIGETKDLPTLEDFNGFYGDLYICGDMNLWKGTTYPMEYLGDGVYTITFMPFMDSNALYLKIYDGEYWRINWSIKDGKLLMYDTDAIYISNPSSKLVLTITINTITKEAKIKRSYQSST
;
A
#
# COMPACT_ATOMS: atom_id res chain seq x y z
N MET A 1 -62.88 5.81 -28.12
CA MET A 1 -63.46 5.84 -29.48
C MET A 1 -62.37 5.46 -30.48
N LYS A 2 -62.67 4.47 -31.34
CA LYS A 2 -62.06 4.04 -32.63
C LYS A 2 -60.52 3.93 -32.70
N LYS A 3 -59.88 2.74 -32.66
CA LYS A 3 -59.84 1.56 -33.59
C LYS A 3 -59.41 1.87 -35.04
N ASN A 4 -58.32 1.21 -35.45
CA ASN A 4 -57.98 0.52 -36.72
C ASN A 4 -56.66 -0.22 -36.41
N LEU A 5 -56.43 -1.55 -36.40
CA LEU A 5 -56.90 -2.74 -37.13
C LEU A 5 -56.59 -2.72 -38.63
N LEU A 6 -55.51 -3.41 -39.03
CA LEU A 6 -55.59 -4.46 -40.05
C LEU A 6 -54.41 -5.45 -39.93
N SER A 7 -54.76 -6.72 -39.76
CA SER A 7 -53.92 -7.92 -39.80
C SER A 7 -53.75 -8.41 -41.24
N ILE A 8 -52.64 -9.08 -41.57
CA ILE A 8 -52.64 -10.28 -42.44
C ILE A 8 -51.62 -11.28 -41.90
N ALA A 9 -52.13 -12.47 -41.60
CA ALA A 9 -51.39 -13.67 -41.26
C ALA A 9 -51.01 -14.44 -42.55
N LEU A 10 -49.91 -15.20 -42.51
CA LEU A 10 -49.83 -16.45 -43.27
C LEU A 10 -49.08 -17.50 -42.45
N LEU A 11 -49.82 -18.57 -42.15
CA LEU A 11 -49.39 -19.80 -41.51
C LEU A 11 -49.08 -20.80 -42.62
N SER A 12 -47.94 -21.50 -42.55
CA SER A 12 -47.84 -22.85 -43.14
C SER A 12 -46.77 -23.68 -42.42
N LEU A 13 -47.29 -24.64 -41.65
CA LEU A 13 -46.75 -25.94 -41.26
C LEU A 13 -45.52 -26.46 -42.04
N PHE A 14 -44.54 -27.08 -41.36
CA PHE A 14 -44.37 -28.54 -41.40
C PHE A 14 -43.31 -29.08 -40.40
N SER A 15 -43.70 -30.18 -39.75
CA SER A 15 -42.91 -31.32 -39.24
C SER A 15 -41.77 -31.13 -38.23
N ILE A 16 -42.06 -31.63 -37.01
CA ILE A 16 -41.10 -32.19 -36.06
C ILE A 16 -40.46 -33.45 -36.65
N SER A 17 -39.14 -33.58 -36.55
CA SER A 17 -38.40 -34.85 -36.64
C SER A 17 -37.18 -34.79 -35.73
N PHE A 18 -37.06 -35.81 -34.88
CA PHE A 18 -35.97 -36.00 -33.93
C PHE A 18 -34.64 -36.38 -34.60
N THR A 19 -33.56 -36.20 -33.82
CA THR A 19 -32.21 -36.82 -33.89
C THR A 19 -31.19 -36.27 -34.89
N SER A 20 -30.16 -35.59 -34.37
CA SER A 20 -28.77 -36.08 -34.37
C SER A 20 -27.85 -35.05 -33.72
N CYS A 21 -26.96 -35.49 -32.83
CA CYS A 21 -25.83 -34.72 -32.29
C CYS A 21 -25.08 -33.97 -33.40
N LYS A 22 -24.87 -32.67 -33.19
CA LYS A 22 -23.73 -31.96 -33.75
C LYS A 22 -23.08 -31.15 -32.64
N GLU A 23 -21.78 -31.41 -32.48
CA GLU A 23 -20.85 -30.69 -31.62
C GLU A 23 -21.04 -29.17 -31.76
N LYS A 24 -21.04 -28.49 -30.61
CA LYS A 24 -20.82 -27.04 -30.58
C LYS A 24 -19.38 -26.81 -31.02
N GLU A 25 -19.19 -26.32 -32.23
CA GLU A 25 -17.95 -25.61 -32.59
C GLU A 25 -17.79 -24.44 -31.62
N GLU A 26 -16.76 -24.50 -30.79
CA GLU A 26 -16.20 -23.34 -30.12
C GLU A 26 -15.70 -22.38 -31.19
N ILE A 27 -16.40 -21.26 -31.35
CA ILE A 27 -15.88 -20.13 -32.10
C ILE A 27 -14.80 -19.48 -31.22
N SER A 28 -13.56 -19.95 -31.38
CA SER A 28 -12.36 -19.23 -30.97
C SER A 28 -12.19 -18.04 -31.91
N THR A 29 -12.68 -16.88 -31.50
CA THR A 29 -12.26 -15.60 -32.09
C THR A 29 -10.97 -15.16 -31.43
N THR A 30 -9.84 -15.68 -31.90
CA THR A 30 -8.53 -15.02 -31.75
C THR A 30 -8.54 -13.80 -32.67
N ILE A 31 -8.78 -12.62 -32.08
CA ILE A 31 -8.36 -11.37 -32.72
C ILE A 31 -6.84 -11.35 -32.57
N GLU A 32 -6.11 -11.74 -33.61
CA GLU A 32 -4.68 -11.42 -33.73
C GLU A 32 -4.56 -9.90 -33.92
N GLU A 33 -4.51 -9.15 -32.82
CA GLU A 33 -3.94 -7.81 -32.86
C GLU A 33 -2.50 -7.95 -33.35
N THR A 34 -2.22 -7.39 -34.52
CA THR A 34 -0.86 -7.27 -35.04
C THR A 34 -0.15 -6.22 -34.18
N ILE A 35 0.45 -6.67 -33.09
CA ILE A 35 1.22 -5.79 -32.20
C ILE A 35 2.53 -5.46 -32.92
N ASP A 36 2.69 -4.20 -33.35
CA ASP A 36 4.01 -3.70 -33.72
C ASP A 36 4.84 -3.58 -32.43
N TYR A 37 5.77 -4.53 -32.26
CA TYR A 37 6.60 -4.67 -31.08
C TYR A 37 7.51 -3.45 -30.81
N ASN A 38 7.70 -2.57 -31.80
CA ASN A 38 8.52 -1.35 -31.68
C ASN A 38 7.72 -0.04 -31.77
N ASP A 39 6.38 -0.10 -31.89
CA ASP A 39 5.55 1.10 -31.93
C ASP A 39 5.24 1.65 -30.53
N TYR A 40 6.23 2.31 -29.93
CA TYR A 40 6.01 3.09 -28.70
C TYR A 40 5.19 4.37 -28.94
N SER A 41 4.90 4.77 -30.18
CA SER A 41 4.07 5.96 -30.45
C SER A 41 2.60 5.73 -30.11
N SER A 42 2.18 4.47 -30.04
CA SER A 42 0.87 4.04 -29.56
C SER A 42 0.68 4.17 -28.04
N TYR A 43 1.75 4.41 -27.27
CA TYR A 43 1.70 4.54 -25.81
C TYR A 43 1.46 6.01 -25.43
N GLU A 44 0.20 6.32 -25.12
CA GLU A 44 -0.18 7.68 -24.73
C GLU A 44 0.37 8.03 -23.34
N ILE A 45 1.24 9.04 -23.29
CA ILE A 45 1.61 9.76 -22.06
C ILE A 45 0.93 11.12 -22.10
N LYS A 46 -0.04 11.34 -21.22
CA LYS A 46 -0.76 12.62 -21.16
C LYS A 46 0.24 13.75 -20.92
N SER A 47 0.12 14.82 -21.70
CA SER A 47 1.00 15.99 -21.55
C SER A 47 0.82 16.64 -20.16
N PRO A 48 1.88 17.24 -19.60
CA PRO A 48 1.77 18.04 -18.38
C PRO A 48 0.69 19.11 -18.51
N SER A 49 -0.07 19.32 -17.44
CA SER A 49 -1.04 20.42 -17.34
C SER A 49 -0.72 21.27 -16.12
N TYR A 50 -0.70 22.58 -16.34
CA TYR A 50 -0.48 23.61 -15.32
C TYR A 50 -1.78 24.36 -14.99
N ASP A 51 -2.92 23.84 -15.46
CA ASP A 51 -4.19 24.53 -15.35
C ASP A 51 -4.59 24.67 -13.88
N VAL A 52 -4.97 25.89 -13.52
CA VAL A 52 -5.53 26.22 -12.22
C VAL A 52 -6.92 26.78 -12.48
N PRO A 53 -7.97 25.95 -12.44
CA PRO A 53 -9.33 26.42 -12.65
C PRO A 53 -9.67 27.54 -11.66
N LYS A 54 -10.20 28.65 -12.17
CA LYS A 54 -10.68 29.73 -11.32
C LYS A 54 -12.01 29.31 -10.68
N ARG A 55 -12.08 29.35 -9.35
CA ARG A 55 -13.29 29.08 -8.57
C ARG A 55 -13.88 30.40 -8.11
N ASN A 56 -15.16 30.63 -8.37
CA ASN A 56 -15.87 31.86 -8.00
C ASN A 56 -16.57 31.72 -6.64
N ASN A 57 -16.94 30.50 -6.26
CA ASN A 57 -17.60 30.21 -5.00
C ASN A 57 -17.14 28.85 -4.43
N LYS A 58 -17.45 28.64 -3.14
CA LYS A 58 -17.04 27.47 -2.37
C LYS A 58 -17.57 26.13 -2.93
N ASN A 59 -18.72 26.15 -3.60
CA ASN A 59 -19.36 24.94 -4.13
C ASN A 59 -18.74 24.47 -5.46
N GLU A 60 -17.98 25.33 -6.13
CA GLU A 60 -17.21 24.96 -7.33
C GLU A 60 -15.89 24.28 -6.99
N VAL A 61 -15.45 24.33 -5.73
CA VAL A 61 -14.22 23.69 -5.28
C VAL A 61 -14.38 22.17 -5.29
N THR A 62 -13.45 21.52 -5.97
CA THR A 62 -13.38 20.08 -6.16
C THR A 62 -12.23 19.48 -5.36
N TYR A 63 -12.24 18.16 -5.19
CA TYR A 63 -11.15 17.47 -4.50
C TYR A 63 -9.78 17.67 -5.18
N LEU A 64 -9.74 17.77 -6.52
CA LEU A 64 -8.49 17.98 -7.28
C LEU A 64 -7.87 19.35 -6.98
N ASP A 65 -8.69 20.35 -6.65
CA ASP A 65 -8.19 21.68 -6.31
C ASP A 65 -7.32 21.65 -5.03
N LEU A 66 -7.57 20.69 -4.12
CA LEU A 66 -6.78 20.51 -2.90
C LEU A 66 -5.34 20.06 -3.20
N PHE A 67 -5.13 19.34 -4.30
CA PHE A 67 -3.84 18.75 -4.67
C PHE A 67 -3.15 19.50 -5.81
N ASN A 68 -3.77 20.55 -6.33
CA ASN A 68 -3.19 21.39 -7.38
C ASN A 68 -2.19 22.39 -6.77
N LEU A 69 -0.92 22.32 -7.21
CA LEU A 69 0.17 23.18 -6.71
C LEU A 69 -0.06 24.68 -6.94
N GLY A 70 -0.90 25.05 -7.91
CA GLY A 70 -1.29 26.42 -8.17
C GLY A 70 -2.20 27.03 -7.11
N ASN A 71 -2.90 26.19 -6.32
CA ASN A 71 -3.68 26.62 -5.17
C ASN A 71 -2.81 26.67 -3.91
N LYS A 72 -3.04 27.67 -3.06
CA LYS A 72 -2.39 27.76 -1.74
C LYS A 72 -3.30 27.22 -0.66
N ILE A 73 -2.93 26.07 -0.09
CA ILE A 73 -3.64 25.41 0.99
C ILE A 73 -2.99 25.74 2.33
N THR A 74 -3.81 26.07 3.32
CA THR A 74 -3.40 26.17 4.73
C THR A 74 -4.28 25.27 5.57
N ILE A 75 -3.67 24.45 6.41
CA ILE A 75 -4.34 23.61 7.39
C ILE A 75 -3.91 24.07 8.78
N ARG A 76 -4.88 24.32 9.63
CA ARG A 76 -4.69 24.64 11.05
C ARG A 76 -5.47 23.65 11.88
N VAL A 77 -4.77 23.01 12.81
CA VAL A 77 -5.35 22.12 13.83
C VAL A 77 -5.35 22.86 15.16
N ASP A 78 -6.51 22.98 15.80
CA ASP A 78 -6.65 23.49 17.16
C ASP A 78 -6.84 22.30 18.09
N ILE A 79 -5.98 22.18 19.11
CA ILE A 79 -5.93 21.01 20.00
C ILE A 79 -5.53 21.42 21.42
N LYS A 80 -6.15 20.77 22.41
CA LYS A 80 -5.83 20.95 23.83
C LYS A 80 -4.53 20.25 24.22
N ASP A 81 -3.87 20.78 25.24
CA ASP A 81 -2.65 20.17 25.78
C ASP A 81 -2.94 18.78 26.38
N SER A 82 -4.16 18.53 26.86
CA SER A 82 -4.57 17.20 27.34
C SER A 82 -4.59 16.14 26.25
N GLU A 83 -5.04 16.49 25.04
CA GLU A 83 -5.10 15.57 23.91
C GLU A 83 -3.71 15.37 23.28
N LEU A 84 -2.85 16.40 23.32
CA LEU A 84 -1.43 16.27 22.97
C LEU A 84 -0.68 15.35 23.93
N ARG A 85 -0.97 15.40 25.24
CA ARG A 85 -0.42 14.44 26.22
C ARG A 85 -0.87 13.02 25.93
N LYS A 86 -2.13 12.80 25.58
CA LYS A 86 -2.62 11.47 25.20
C LYS A 86 -1.94 10.94 23.93
N LEU A 87 -1.70 11.79 22.92
CA LEU A 87 -0.92 11.40 21.74
C LEU A 87 0.52 10.98 22.10
N GLU A 88 1.14 11.65 23.08
CA GLU A 88 2.46 11.29 23.60
C GLU A 88 2.41 9.97 24.37
N GLU A 89 1.40 9.77 25.22
CA GLU A 89 1.19 8.53 25.96
C GLU A 89 1.00 7.34 25.01
N ASP A 90 0.20 7.50 23.95
CA ASP A 90 0.05 6.50 22.88
C ASP A 90 1.39 6.16 22.25
N TYR A 91 2.20 7.17 21.91
CA TYR A 91 3.52 6.95 21.34
C TYR A 91 4.40 6.09 22.26
N LEU A 92 4.48 6.47 23.54
CA LEU A 92 5.31 5.80 24.54
C LEU A 92 4.85 4.37 24.86
N GLU A 93 3.54 4.13 24.89
CA GLU A 93 2.98 2.80 25.16
C GLU A 93 3.32 1.83 24.02
N PHE A 94 3.06 2.23 22.78
CA PHE A 94 3.27 1.37 21.62
C PHE A 94 4.74 1.23 21.24
N GLU A 95 5.58 2.25 21.47
CA GLU A 95 7.03 2.15 21.28
C GLU A 95 7.65 1.00 22.10
N ARG A 96 7.21 0.82 23.35
CA ARG A 96 7.70 -0.24 24.25
C ARG A 96 7.35 -1.65 23.77
N THR A 97 6.26 -1.80 23.03
CA THR A 97 5.79 -3.10 22.52
C THR A 97 6.28 -3.39 21.10
N GLY A 98 7.00 -2.44 20.47
CA GLY A 98 7.39 -2.52 19.05
C GLY A 98 6.21 -2.33 18.09
N ILE A 99 5.02 -2.07 18.62
CA ILE A 99 3.78 -1.85 17.88
C ILE A 99 3.68 -0.37 17.53
N LYS A 100 2.82 -0.03 16.57
CA LYS A 100 2.63 1.35 16.12
C LYS A 100 1.26 1.87 16.56
N GLY A 101 1.24 2.76 17.55
CA GLY A 101 0.02 3.43 18.01
C GLY A 101 -0.66 4.20 16.87
N GLU A 102 -1.87 3.77 16.53
CA GLU A 102 -2.70 4.39 15.48
C GLU A 102 -4.04 4.91 16.02
N ILE A 103 -4.06 5.27 17.31
CA ILE A 103 -5.23 5.80 18.02
C ILE A 103 -5.39 7.29 17.68
N TYR A 104 -6.62 7.74 17.39
CA TYR A 104 -6.91 9.16 17.14
C TYR A 104 -7.26 9.92 18.42
N ARG A 105 -6.80 11.16 18.52
CA ARG A 105 -7.15 12.08 19.62
C ARG A 105 -7.96 13.25 19.11
N HIS A 106 -8.67 13.92 20.01
CA HIS A 106 -9.61 14.96 19.64
C HIS A 106 -8.88 16.27 19.33
N CYS A 107 -9.12 16.84 18.16
CA CYS A 107 -8.88 18.26 17.90
C CYS A 107 -10.13 19.05 18.31
N ASP A 108 -9.98 20.24 18.91
CA ASP A 108 -11.12 21.14 19.09
C ASP A 108 -11.72 21.52 17.73
N SER A 109 -10.86 21.88 16.76
CA SER A 109 -11.26 22.08 15.38
C SER A 109 -10.11 21.91 14.39
N VAL A 110 -10.47 21.72 13.11
CA VAL A 110 -9.57 21.81 11.97
C VAL A 110 -10.12 22.82 10.99
N THR A 111 -9.31 23.82 10.68
CA THR A 111 -9.60 24.81 9.65
C THR A 111 -8.75 24.55 8.41
N ILE A 112 -9.40 24.41 7.26
CA ILE A 112 -8.76 24.30 5.96
C ILE A 112 -9.09 25.56 5.17
N THR A 113 -8.07 26.23 4.64
CA THR A 113 -8.21 27.42 3.82
C THR A 113 -7.52 27.20 2.48
N MET A 114 -8.20 27.55 1.39
CA MET A 114 -7.66 27.54 0.03
C MET A 114 -7.69 28.95 -0.54
N VAL A 115 -6.55 29.42 -1.07
CA VAL A 115 -6.49 30.61 -1.91
C VAL A 115 -6.36 30.19 -3.37
N ASN A 116 -7.30 30.65 -4.20
CA ASN A 116 -7.36 30.44 -5.64
C ASN A 116 -7.51 31.82 -6.30
N TYR A 117 -6.47 32.28 -6.99
CA TYR A 117 -6.36 33.64 -7.51
C TYR A 117 -6.67 34.72 -6.43
N ASP A 118 -7.74 35.49 -6.62
CA ASP A 118 -8.20 36.57 -5.75
C ASP A 118 -9.19 36.11 -4.66
N LYS A 119 -9.54 34.81 -4.62
CA LYS A 119 -10.54 34.26 -3.71
C LYS A 119 -9.91 33.40 -2.62
N THR A 120 -10.49 33.49 -1.44
CA THR A 120 -10.16 32.64 -0.28
C THR A 120 -11.40 31.89 0.15
N PHE A 121 -11.30 30.57 0.23
CA PHE A 121 -12.34 29.67 0.72
C PHE A 121 -11.88 29.05 2.03
N SER A 122 -12.78 28.93 3.01
CA SER A 122 -12.46 28.35 4.32
C SER A 122 -13.53 27.36 4.76
N TRP A 123 -13.10 26.25 5.35
CA TRP A 123 -13.92 25.21 5.96
C TRP A 123 -13.42 24.98 7.38
N GLU A 124 -14.34 24.87 8.33
CA GLU A 124 -14.04 24.54 9.72
C GLU A 124 -14.80 23.27 10.09
N PHE A 125 -14.08 22.35 10.72
CA PHE A 125 -14.61 21.08 11.19
C PHE A 125 -14.31 20.98 12.69
N LEU A 126 -15.34 20.90 13.51
CA LEU A 126 -15.17 20.70 14.95
C LEU A 126 -14.84 19.23 15.24
N ASP A 127 -14.11 18.97 16.32
CA ASP A 127 -13.93 17.62 16.84
C ASP A 127 -13.33 16.64 15.81
N VAL A 128 -12.24 16.98 15.12
CA VAL A 128 -11.61 16.09 14.12
C VAL A 128 -10.63 15.14 14.81
N GLY A 129 -10.55 13.89 14.37
CA GLY A 129 -9.54 12.96 14.88
C GLY A 129 -8.15 13.30 14.33
N ILE A 130 -7.12 13.32 15.17
CA ILE A 130 -5.70 13.43 14.76
C ILE A 130 -4.88 12.30 15.37
N ARG A 131 -3.93 11.75 14.62
CA ARG A 131 -2.94 10.80 15.16
C ARG A 131 -1.60 10.93 14.46
N GLN A 132 -0.56 10.38 15.08
CA GLN A 132 0.74 10.24 14.41
C GLN A 132 0.70 9.21 13.27
N LYS A 133 1.56 9.43 12.27
CA LYS A 133 1.75 8.55 11.10
C LYS A 133 3.24 8.20 10.92
N GLY A 134 3.49 7.04 10.32
CA GLY A 134 4.78 6.65 9.76
C GLY A 134 5.54 5.62 10.60
N ASN A 135 6.45 4.88 9.95
CA ASN A 135 7.15 3.78 10.60
C ASN A 135 8.34 4.26 11.45
N THR A 136 9.29 4.91 10.77
CA THR A 136 10.56 5.43 11.31
C THR A 136 10.51 6.94 11.56
N SER A 137 9.46 7.62 11.09
CA SER A 137 9.30 9.08 11.20
C SER A 137 8.58 9.53 12.48
N ARG A 138 8.05 8.59 13.28
CA ARG A 138 7.42 8.89 14.57
C ARG A 138 8.50 9.28 15.59
N GLY A 139 8.11 10.09 16.55
CA GLY A 139 8.87 10.41 17.74
C GLY A 139 7.97 11.10 18.75
N HIS A 140 8.54 11.54 19.87
CA HIS A 140 7.83 12.37 20.85
C HIS A 140 7.07 13.51 20.14
N VAL A 141 5.81 13.71 20.49
CA VAL A 141 4.97 14.79 19.96
C VAL A 141 4.89 15.94 20.94
N TYR A 142 4.91 15.66 22.25
CA TYR A 142 4.64 16.66 23.28
C TYR A 142 5.52 16.45 24.50
N GLU A 143 6.40 17.42 24.79
CA GLU A 143 7.36 17.36 25.90
C GLU A 143 7.39 18.71 26.62
N ASN A 144 7.48 18.67 27.96
CA ASN A 144 7.64 19.87 28.80
C ASN A 144 6.61 20.99 28.52
N GLY A 145 5.39 20.60 28.17
CA GLY A 145 4.33 21.57 27.88
C GLY A 145 4.38 22.16 26.46
N SER A 146 5.09 21.57 25.52
CA SER A 146 5.13 22.06 24.14
C SER A 146 5.28 20.94 23.13
N LEU A 147 4.86 21.20 21.89
CA LEU A 147 5.24 20.34 20.77
C LEU A 147 6.76 20.27 20.67
N SER A 148 7.31 19.08 20.42
CA SER A 148 8.76 18.87 20.48
C SER A 148 9.47 18.71 19.12
N ARG A 149 8.76 18.31 18.06
CA ARG A 149 9.34 18.11 16.73
C ARG A 149 8.31 18.09 15.61
N LEU A 150 8.81 18.07 14.37
CA LEU A 150 8.00 17.71 13.21
C LEU A 150 7.69 16.20 13.24
N ASN A 151 6.40 15.90 13.29
CA ASN A 151 5.86 14.55 13.12
C ASN A 151 4.96 14.51 11.88
N HIS A 152 4.76 13.32 11.32
CA HIS A 152 3.70 13.12 10.34
C HIS A 152 2.38 12.87 11.07
N PHE A 153 1.28 13.34 10.50
CA PHE A 153 -0.04 13.22 11.08
C PHE A 153 -1.03 12.60 10.09
N LYS A 154 -2.11 12.06 10.65
CA LYS A 154 -3.32 11.73 9.91
C LYS A 154 -4.51 12.39 10.58
N LEU A 155 -5.35 13.03 9.77
CA LEU A 155 -6.63 13.58 10.17
C LEU A 155 -7.75 12.64 9.74
N SER A 156 -8.77 12.51 10.57
CA SER A 156 -9.98 11.74 10.31
C SER A 156 -11.21 12.60 10.60
N PHE A 157 -11.97 12.91 9.56
CA PHE A 157 -13.21 13.67 9.68
C PHE A 157 -14.34 12.77 10.20
N ASP A 158 -14.30 11.47 9.98
CA ASP A 158 -15.38 10.54 10.37
C ASP A 158 -15.07 9.67 11.60
N GLU A 159 -13.98 9.93 12.33
CA GLU A 159 -13.63 9.16 13.53
C GLU A 159 -14.73 9.21 14.59
N THR A 160 -15.28 8.07 14.99
CA THR A 160 -16.42 7.97 15.91
C THR A 160 -16.01 7.86 17.38
N PHE A 161 -14.73 7.63 17.67
CA PHE A 161 -14.16 7.52 19.00
C PHE A 161 -14.81 6.45 19.90
N ASP A 162 -15.40 5.41 19.31
CA ASP A 162 -16.22 4.39 19.99
C ASP A 162 -15.58 3.00 20.02
N SER A 163 -14.37 2.84 19.50
CA SER A 163 -13.60 1.60 19.59
C SER A 163 -13.01 1.40 21.00
N GLU A 164 -12.72 0.14 21.35
CA GLU A 164 -12.21 -0.25 22.68
C GLU A 164 -10.84 0.36 22.99
N GLU A 165 -10.04 0.71 21.98
CA GLU A 165 -8.71 1.31 22.15
C GLU A 165 -8.74 2.67 22.86
N TYR A 166 -9.90 3.36 22.88
CA TYR A 166 -10.07 4.61 23.61
C TYR A 166 -10.26 4.42 25.11
N GLY A 167 -10.50 3.19 25.59
CA GLY A 167 -10.65 2.88 27.01
C GLY A 167 -11.68 3.80 27.69
N ALA A 168 -11.25 4.54 28.72
CA ALA A 168 -12.12 5.46 29.45
C ALA A 168 -12.59 6.67 28.63
N ASP A 169 -11.90 7.02 27.54
CA ASP A 169 -12.29 8.11 26.63
C ASP A 169 -13.29 7.66 25.55
N LYS A 170 -13.64 6.36 25.50
CA LYS A 170 -14.57 5.81 24.51
C LYS A 170 -15.92 6.52 24.54
N VAL A 171 -16.36 7.01 23.39
CA VAL A 171 -17.65 7.66 23.21
C VAL A 171 -18.75 6.60 23.08
N SER A 172 -19.76 6.67 23.95
CA SER A 172 -20.99 5.89 23.81
C SER A 172 -22.02 6.64 22.99
N TRP A 173 -22.47 6.04 21.89
CA TRP A 173 -23.49 6.58 20.99
C TRP A 173 -24.92 6.09 21.30
N VAL A 174 -25.11 5.34 22.40
CA VAL A 174 -26.42 4.84 22.81
C VAL A 174 -27.38 6.01 23.05
N GLY A 175 -28.51 6.04 22.33
CA GLY A 175 -29.49 7.12 22.37
C GLY A 175 -29.09 8.37 21.58
N ARG A 176 -28.02 8.29 20.77
CA ARG A 176 -27.48 9.36 19.91
C ARG A 176 -27.18 8.85 18.50
N GLU A 177 -28.03 7.96 17.99
CA GLU A 177 -27.83 7.25 16.72
C GLU A 177 -27.81 8.21 15.50
N GLU A 178 -28.59 9.31 15.56
CA GLU A 178 -28.57 10.35 14.53
C GLU A 178 -27.23 11.10 14.51
N GLU A 179 -26.70 11.47 15.69
CA GLU A 179 -25.37 12.10 15.81
C GLU A 179 -24.26 11.17 15.34
N TYR A 180 -24.33 9.88 15.71
CA TYR A 180 -23.40 8.86 15.22
C TYR A 180 -23.44 8.77 13.69
N THR A 181 -24.62 8.77 13.09
CA THR A 181 -24.78 8.69 11.64
C THR A 181 -24.21 9.93 10.95
N LEU A 182 -24.49 11.14 11.46
CA LEU A 182 -23.91 12.38 10.95
C LEU A 182 -22.39 12.41 11.09
N ARG A 183 -21.88 11.98 12.25
CA ARG A 183 -20.46 11.92 12.55
C ARG A 183 -19.75 10.96 11.62
N LYS A 184 -20.23 9.72 11.59
CA LYS A 184 -19.75 8.68 10.70
C LYS A 184 -19.77 9.20 9.29
N ASN A 185 -20.81 9.90 8.81
CA ASN A 185 -20.93 10.37 7.43
C ASN A 185 -20.10 11.62 7.04
N ARG A 186 -19.44 12.30 7.97
CA ARG A 186 -18.70 13.53 7.70
C ARG A 186 -17.51 13.34 6.75
N ASP A 187 -17.27 14.32 5.89
CA ASP A 187 -16.12 14.37 4.97
C ASP A 187 -15.72 15.81 4.60
N PHE A 188 -14.61 15.91 3.88
CA PHE A 188 -14.19 17.14 3.21
C PHE A 188 -13.92 16.87 1.73
N LEU A 189 -14.73 17.46 0.84
CA LEU A 189 -14.66 17.22 -0.62
C LEU A 189 -14.77 15.72 -0.96
N GLY A 190 -15.51 14.97 -0.13
CA GLY A 190 -15.64 13.52 -0.17
C GLY A 190 -14.39 12.74 0.23
N LEU A 191 -13.43 13.36 0.93
CA LEU A 191 -12.33 12.68 1.61
C LEU A 191 -12.70 12.46 3.08
N SER A 192 -12.56 11.24 3.57
CA SER A 192 -12.82 10.92 4.99
C SER A 192 -11.73 11.45 5.94
N GLY A 193 -10.60 11.89 5.40
CA GLY A 193 -9.47 12.37 6.18
C GLY A 193 -8.38 12.96 5.29
N LEU A 194 -7.24 13.28 5.89
CA LEU A 194 -6.03 13.74 5.18
C LEU A 194 -4.79 13.16 5.84
N ASP A 195 -3.84 12.70 5.03
CA ASP A 195 -2.52 12.27 5.50
C ASP A 195 -1.54 13.44 5.30
N LEU A 196 -0.87 13.87 6.38
CA LEU A 196 0.00 15.05 6.40
C LEU A 196 1.44 14.63 6.72
N ARG A 197 2.38 14.85 5.80
CA ARG A 197 3.80 14.50 6.02
C ARG A 197 4.71 15.72 5.94
N SER A 198 5.60 15.83 6.92
CA SER A 198 6.71 16.77 6.88
C SER A 198 7.72 16.37 5.81
N ASN A 199 8.55 17.33 5.38
CA ASN A 199 9.64 17.09 4.44
C ASN A 199 10.84 16.40 5.15
N ALA A 200 10.65 15.16 5.62
CA ALA A 200 11.67 14.41 6.35
C ALA A 200 12.87 14.01 5.45
N GLN A 201 12.64 13.92 4.15
CA GLN A 201 13.61 13.56 3.12
C GLN A 201 14.46 14.76 2.67
N LYS A 202 14.24 15.95 3.25
CA LYS A 202 14.93 17.19 2.88
C LYS A 202 14.94 17.46 1.38
N ASP A 203 13.82 17.18 0.70
CA ASP A 203 13.65 17.56 -0.69
C ASP A 203 13.49 19.08 -0.76
N SER A 204 14.54 19.82 -1.13
CA SER A 204 14.51 21.29 -1.23
C SER A 204 13.58 21.79 -2.32
N SER A 205 13.19 20.94 -3.28
CA SER A 205 12.19 21.28 -4.29
C SER A 205 10.76 21.14 -3.74
N TYR A 206 10.58 20.32 -2.68
CA TYR A 206 9.31 19.86 -2.12
C TYR A 206 8.37 19.09 -3.06
N ILE A 207 8.70 18.97 -4.35
CA ILE A 207 7.77 18.51 -5.38
C ILE A 207 8.15 17.19 -6.03
N ARG A 208 9.31 16.57 -5.77
CA ARG A 208 9.73 15.36 -6.52
C ARG A 208 8.73 14.20 -6.40
N GLU A 209 8.23 13.94 -5.20
CA GLU A 209 7.20 12.93 -4.97
C GLU A 209 5.84 13.31 -5.58
N ILE A 210 5.51 14.61 -5.60
CA ILE A 210 4.30 15.12 -6.26
C ILE A 210 4.41 14.93 -7.78
N TYR A 211 5.58 15.21 -8.34
CA TYR A 211 5.91 15.03 -9.75
C TYR A 211 5.85 13.56 -10.16
N ALA A 212 6.40 12.65 -9.34
CA ALA A 212 6.26 11.20 -9.50
C ALA A 212 4.79 10.76 -9.57
N SER A 213 3.98 11.27 -8.63
CA SER A 213 2.55 11.03 -8.61
C SER A 213 1.84 11.53 -9.88
N TYR A 214 2.25 12.68 -10.44
CA TYR A 214 1.76 13.14 -11.75
C TYR A 214 2.20 12.24 -12.91
N MET A 215 3.45 11.75 -12.94
CA MET A 215 3.95 10.88 -14.01
C MET A 215 3.22 9.53 -14.08
N TYR A 216 2.91 8.91 -12.93
CA TYR A 216 2.06 7.71 -12.89
C TYR A 216 0.68 7.99 -13.50
N ARG A 217 0.02 9.08 -13.08
CA ARG A 217 -1.30 9.46 -13.61
C ARG A 217 -1.26 9.81 -15.10
N ALA A 218 -0.20 10.48 -15.57
CA ALA A 218 0.00 10.78 -16.98
C ALA A 218 0.11 9.51 -17.83
N SER A 219 0.57 8.41 -17.23
CA SER A 219 0.64 7.08 -17.83
C SER A 219 -0.66 6.27 -17.69
N GLY A 220 -1.75 6.89 -17.22
CA GLY A 220 -3.03 6.21 -16.98
C GLY A 220 -3.04 5.29 -15.75
N LEU A 221 -2.08 5.46 -14.83
CA LEU A 221 -1.96 4.62 -13.65
C LEU A 221 -2.59 5.29 -12.41
N LEU A 222 -3.24 4.47 -11.61
CA LEU A 222 -3.74 4.83 -10.29
C LEU A 222 -2.58 5.01 -9.30
N THR A 223 -2.57 6.15 -8.63
CA THR A 223 -1.74 6.45 -7.45
C THR A 223 -2.44 7.56 -6.65
N GLN A 224 -2.06 7.72 -5.38
CA GLN A 224 -2.60 8.78 -4.52
C GLN A 224 -2.37 10.16 -5.14
N TYR A 225 -3.35 11.06 -5.04
CA TYR A 225 -3.06 12.49 -5.21
C TYR A 225 -2.21 13.03 -4.07
N ILE A 226 -1.22 13.85 -4.42
CA ILE A 226 -0.30 14.48 -3.47
C ILE A 226 -0.23 15.97 -3.81
N GLY A 227 -0.33 16.81 -2.79
CA GLY A 227 -0.24 18.27 -2.88
C GLY A 227 0.58 18.85 -1.73
N LEU A 228 0.58 20.18 -1.59
CA LEU A 228 1.27 20.89 -0.51
C LEU A 228 0.28 21.69 0.34
N SER A 229 0.64 21.88 1.61
CA SER A 229 -0.02 22.81 2.53
C SER A 229 1.00 23.56 3.36
N LYS A 230 0.62 24.75 3.82
CA LYS A 230 1.14 25.30 5.06
C LYS A 230 0.40 24.63 6.22
N PHE A 231 1.11 24.06 7.17
CA PHE A 231 0.52 23.38 8.33
C PHE A 231 0.87 24.08 9.65
N ASN A 232 -0.11 24.21 10.54
CA ASN A 232 0.08 24.78 11.88
C ASN A 232 -0.72 23.97 12.91
N ILE A 233 -0.17 23.87 14.12
CA ILE A 233 -0.87 23.32 15.29
C ILE A 233 -1.00 24.43 16.33
N PHE A 234 -2.22 24.80 16.66
CA PHE A 234 -2.56 25.75 17.69
C PHE A 234 -2.88 25.01 19.00
N GLN A 235 -2.07 25.24 20.03
CA GLN A 235 -2.32 24.75 21.38
C GLN A 235 -3.38 25.64 22.04
N SER A 236 -4.61 25.15 22.14
CA SER A 236 -5.78 25.91 22.61
C SER A 236 -5.58 26.49 24.00
N ASP A 237 -5.06 25.68 24.93
CA ASP A 237 -4.88 26.07 26.34
C ASP A 237 -3.82 27.16 26.53
N GLN A 238 -2.76 27.12 25.72
CA GLN A 238 -1.65 28.09 25.78
C GLN A 238 -1.85 29.28 24.85
N LYS A 239 -2.86 29.24 23.98
CA LYS A 239 -3.07 30.19 22.88
C LYS A 239 -1.83 30.36 22.01
N LYS A 240 -1.08 29.27 21.80
CA LYS A 240 0.21 29.26 21.10
C LYS A 240 0.04 28.64 19.72
N ASN A 241 0.39 29.39 18.68
CA ASN A 241 0.44 28.88 17.31
C ASN A 241 1.83 28.33 17.00
N ASN A 242 1.94 27.02 16.81
CA ASN A 242 3.19 26.37 16.41
C ASN A 242 3.20 26.21 14.88
N LYS A 243 4.20 26.82 14.23
CA LYS A 243 4.40 26.74 12.78
C LYS A 243 5.08 25.43 12.46
N MET A 244 4.35 24.51 11.84
CA MET A 244 4.90 23.21 11.43
C MET A 244 5.63 23.30 10.08
N GLY A 245 5.36 24.35 9.30
CA GLY A 245 6.02 24.62 8.02
C GLY A 245 5.22 24.12 6.83
N VAL A 246 5.91 23.65 5.80
CA VAL A 246 5.28 23.07 4.59
C VAL A 246 5.17 21.56 4.75
N TYR A 247 3.97 21.05 4.56
CA TYR A 247 3.62 19.63 4.63
C TYR A 247 3.05 19.17 3.31
N LYS A 248 3.40 17.95 2.89
CA LYS A 248 2.70 17.25 1.82
C LYS A 248 1.34 16.77 2.33
N ILE A 249 0.30 17.00 1.54
CA ILE A 249 -1.05 16.47 1.76
C ILE A 249 -1.21 15.26 0.84
N TYR A 250 -1.61 14.13 1.39
CA TYR A 250 -1.91 12.94 0.61
C TYR A 250 -3.41 12.65 0.69
N GLU A 251 -3.96 12.24 -0.45
CA GLU A 251 -5.21 11.50 -0.48
C GLU A 251 -5.10 10.27 0.44
N PRO A 252 -6.05 10.01 1.35
CA PRO A 252 -5.98 8.83 2.20
C PRO A 252 -5.98 7.52 1.40
N THR A 253 -5.14 6.55 1.79
CA THR A 253 -5.14 5.18 1.24
C THR A 253 -6.39 4.39 1.67
N THR A 254 -7.56 4.77 1.17
CA THR A 254 -8.87 4.24 1.60
C THR A 254 -9.76 3.94 0.40
N LYS A 255 -11.01 3.51 0.68
CA LYS A 255 -12.09 3.27 -0.29
C LYS A 255 -12.24 4.41 -1.32
N SER A 256 -12.05 5.66 -0.88
CA SER A 256 -12.25 6.86 -1.71
C SER A 256 -11.29 6.96 -2.90
N MET A 257 -10.06 6.46 -2.77
CA MET A 257 -9.07 6.46 -3.84
C MET A 257 -9.50 5.54 -4.99
N ILE A 258 -9.96 4.32 -4.67
CA ILE A 258 -10.39 3.36 -5.69
C ILE A 258 -11.60 3.87 -6.46
N LYS A 259 -12.59 4.42 -5.74
CA LYS A 259 -13.80 4.92 -6.36
C LYS A 259 -13.54 6.01 -7.39
N ARG A 260 -12.75 7.02 -7.02
CA ARG A 260 -12.59 8.25 -7.82
C ARG A 260 -11.80 8.06 -9.10
N HIS A 261 -10.90 7.09 -9.11
CA HIS A 261 -10.00 6.86 -10.23
C HIS A 261 -10.49 5.78 -11.19
N LEU A 262 -11.50 5.02 -10.78
CA LEU A 262 -12.13 4.00 -11.58
C LEU A 262 -13.54 4.45 -12.01
N THR A 263 -13.81 5.77 -12.10
CA THR A 263 -15.08 6.31 -12.62
C THR A 263 -15.00 6.83 -14.05
N ASP A 264 -13.79 7.19 -14.52
CA ASP A 264 -13.65 8.01 -15.72
C ASP A 264 -12.95 7.20 -16.83
N GLU A 265 -13.81 6.61 -17.67
CA GLU A 265 -13.64 6.25 -19.09
C GLU A 265 -13.11 4.87 -19.52
N ASP A 266 -12.56 4.00 -18.66
CA ASP A 266 -12.57 2.53 -18.93
C ASP A 266 -12.33 1.62 -17.70
N LEU A 267 -12.63 2.13 -16.52
CA LEU A 267 -13.11 1.36 -15.37
C LEU A 267 -14.27 2.17 -14.81
N TYR A 268 -15.36 1.50 -14.47
CA TYR A 268 -16.72 2.03 -14.52
C TYR A 268 -17.22 2.74 -13.24
N ASN A 269 -17.87 3.89 -13.50
CA ASN A 269 -18.86 4.64 -12.72
C ASN A 269 -19.40 3.96 -11.43
N PHE A 270 -18.90 4.41 -10.28
CA PHE A 270 -19.41 4.05 -8.96
C PHE A 270 -20.57 4.96 -8.57
N GLY A 271 -21.66 4.39 -8.04
CA GLY A 271 -22.84 5.14 -7.59
C GLY A 271 -22.61 6.09 -6.39
N ASN A 272 -23.69 6.49 -5.73
CA ASN A 272 -23.72 7.51 -4.67
C ASN A 272 -22.76 7.21 -3.49
N TYR A 273 -22.15 8.25 -2.93
CA TYR A 273 -21.23 8.26 -1.79
C TYR A 273 -21.78 7.61 -0.49
N ASN A 274 -23.10 7.61 -0.28
CA ASN A 274 -23.68 6.98 0.93
C ASN A 274 -23.62 5.44 0.92
N ASP A 275 -23.74 4.80 -0.25
CA ASP A 275 -23.61 3.34 -0.38
C ASP A 275 -22.15 2.88 -0.20
N GLU A 276 -21.20 3.78 -0.47
CA GLU A 276 -19.76 3.56 -0.32
C GLU A 276 -19.30 3.49 1.12
N LYS A 277 -19.94 4.29 1.96
CA LYS A 277 -19.65 4.40 3.38
C LYS A 277 -20.05 3.15 4.17
N ASN A 278 -21.14 2.52 3.75
CA ASN A 278 -21.72 1.33 4.38
C ASN A 278 -20.92 0.04 4.13
N GLY A 279 -19.78 0.11 3.43
CA GLY A 279 -18.82 -1.00 3.40
C GLY A 279 -19.15 -2.14 2.43
N ALA A 280 -20.03 -1.92 1.46
CA ALA A 280 -20.33 -2.92 0.42
C ALA A 280 -19.31 -2.95 -0.74
N TYR A 281 -18.05 -2.56 -0.49
CA TYR A 281 -16.99 -2.43 -1.51
C TYR A 281 -16.37 -3.78 -1.89
N GLY A 282 -17.19 -4.79 -2.15
CA GLY A 282 -16.76 -6.18 -2.36
C GLY A 282 -17.83 -7.18 -1.94
N ALA A 283 -18.79 -6.74 -1.12
CA ALA A 283 -20.05 -7.46 -0.87
C ALA A 283 -20.97 -7.44 -2.11
N ASN A 284 -20.93 -6.35 -2.89
CA ASN A 284 -21.55 -6.30 -4.20
C ASN A 284 -20.57 -6.88 -5.23
N ALA A 285 -21.04 -7.80 -6.09
CA ALA A 285 -20.27 -8.53 -7.11
C ALA A 285 -19.52 -7.66 -8.15
N LYS A 286 -19.53 -6.33 -8.00
CA LYS A 286 -18.93 -5.36 -8.93
C LYS A 286 -17.63 -4.73 -8.44
N TYR A 287 -17.27 -4.83 -7.15
CA TYR A 287 -16.13 -4.10 -6.57
C TYR A 287 -15.06 -5.01 -5.98
N GLY A 288 -13.80 -4.57 -6.08
CA GLY A 288 -12.62 -5.27 -5.57
C GLY A 288 -12.18 -4.95 -4.15
N ASP A 289 -11.15 -5.65 -3.68
CA ASP A 289 -10.55 -5.49 -2.36
C ASP A 289 -9.18 -4.79 -2.44
N LEU A 290 -8.92 -3.84 -1.55
CA LEU A 290 -7.69 -3.07 -1.51
C LEU A 290 -6.82 -3.48 -0.33
N TYR A 291 -5.55 -3.76 -0.61
CA TYR A 291 -4.55 -4.19 0.35
C TYR A 291 -3.37 -3.23 0.31
N LYS A 292 -2.86 -2.86 1.48
CA LYS A 292 -1.56 -2.19 1.58
C LYS A 292 -0.51 -3.25 1.89
N ALA A 293 0.48 -3.37 1.02
CA ALA A 293 1.66 -4.17 1.29
C ALA A 293 2.54 -3.45 2.32
N LYS A 294 3.02 -4.22 3.29
CA LYS A 294 4.13 -3.85 4.17
C LYS A 294 5.37 -4.61 3.72
N TRP A 295 6.49 -4.28 4.34
CA TRP A 295 7.76 -5.00 4.20
C TRP A 295 7.53 -6.52 4.07
N SER A 296 8.20 -7.16 3.12
CA SER A 296 8.01 -8.55 2.67
C SER A 296 6.71 -8.87 1.90
N GLY A 297 5.98 -7.87 1.40
CA GLY A 297 4.74 -8.06 0.62
C GLY A 297 4.93 -8.09 -0.89
N ASP A 298 5.75 -9.01 -1.40
CA ASP A 298 6.20 -9.09 -2.81
C ASP A 298 5.24 -9.78 -3.81
N LEU A 299 3.99 -9.95 -3.41
CA LEU A 299 2.98 -10.81 -4.03
C LEU A 299 3.33 -12.30 -4.13
N SER A 300 4.42 -12.79 -3.54
CA SER A 300 4.61 -14.23 -3.41
C SER A 300 3.56 -14.82 -2.46
N PHE A 301 3.25 -16.09 -2.67
CA PHE A 301 2.33 -16.79 -1.79
C PHE A 301 2.90 -17.01 -0.38
N ASP A 302 4.24 -17.06 -0.26
CA ASP A 302 4.95 -17.11 1.02
C ASP A 302 4.61 -15.93 1.94
N GLY A 303 4.36 -14.75 1.36
CA GLY A 303 3.90 -13.58 2.11
C GLY A 303 2.42 -13.60 2.50
N MET A 304 1.62 -14.59 2.08
CA MET A 304 0.14 -14.58 2.16
C MET A 304 -0.48 -15.67 3.03
N TYR A 305 0.33 -16.57 3.59
CA TYR A 305 -0.17 -17.67 4.41
C TYR A 305 -0.77 -17.21 5.74
N GLY A 306 -1.67 -18.04 6.28
CA GLY A 306 -2.22 -17.81 7.61
C GLY A 306 -2.94 -16.46 7.78
N ASN A 307 -2.44 -15.64 8.71
CA ASN A 307 -3.01 -14.32 9.04
C ASN A 307 -2.18 -13.16 8.44
N LEU A 308 -1.30 -13.44 7.48
CA LEU A 308 -0.48 -12.42 6.81
C LEU A 308 -1.27 -11.58 5.79
N VAL A 309 -2.49 -12.01 5.46
CA VAL A 309 -3.51 -11.19 4.78
C VAL A 309 -4.67 -10.98 5.74
N GLY A 310 -5.18 -9.75 5.82
CA GLY A 310 -6.39 -9.48 6.60
C GLY A 310 -6.47 -8.06 7.16
N VAL A 311 -7.33 -7.89 8.17
CA VAL A 311 -7.56 -6.62 8.85
C VAL A 311 -6.59 -6.46 10.01
N LYS A 312 -5.94 -5.29 10.12
CA LYS A 312 -5.08 -4.94 11.26
C LYS A 312 -5.90 -4.78 12.55
N ASP A 313 -5.41 -5.35 13.64
CA ASP A 313 -5.95 -5.20 14.99
C ASP A 313 -4.79 -4.82 15.94
N ILE A 314 -4.75 -3.54 16.34
CA ILE A 314 -3.62 -3.00 17.10
C ILE A 314 -3.60 -3.52 18.54
N LEU A 315 -4.76 -3.78 19.14
CA LEU A 315 -4.88 -4.24 20.54
C LEU A 315 -4.46 -5.71 20.67
N LYS A 316 -4.66 -6.50 19.61
CA LYS A 316 -4.19 -7.89 19.55
C LYS A 316 -2.81 -8.05 18.90
N GLY A 317 -2.14 -6.95 18.56
CA GLY A 317 -0.84 -7.00 17.88
C GLY A 317 -0.86 -7.64 16.49
N VAL A 318 -2.02 -7.67 15.81
CA VAL A 318 -2.17 -8.28 14.49
C VAL A 318 -1.82 -7.28 13.40
N TYR A 319 -0.71 -7.52 12.70
CA TYR A 319 -0.20 -6.68 11.62
C TYR A 319 0.02 -7.49 10.33
N PRO A 320 -1.03 -7.69 9.51
CA PRO A 320 -0.88 -8.43 8.27
C PRO A 320 0.14 -7.78 7.33
N THR A 321 0.91 -8.60 6.61
CA THR A 321 1.80 -8.20 5.50
C THR A 321 0.98 -7.47 4.43
N TYR A 322 -0.19 -8.02 4.10
CA TYR A 322 -1.18 -7.42 3.22
C TYR A 322 -2.34 -6.90 4.07
N GLU A 323 -2.22 -5.65 4.54
CA GLU A 323 -3.24 -5.03 5.36
C GLU A 323 -4.42 -4.58 4.50
N ARG A 324 -5.56 -5.27 4.65
CA ARG A 324 -6.81 -4.94 3.99
C ARG A 324 -7.31 -3.56 4.45
N LYS A 325 -7.58 -2.68 3.49
CA LYS A 325 -8.04 -1.30 3.71
C LYS A 325 -9.54 -1.13 3.46
N THR A 326 -10.19 -2.08 2.80
CA THR A 326 -11.63 -2.10 2.49
C THR A 326 -12.35 -3.27 3.18
N ASN A 327 -13.69 -3.26 3.22
CA ASN A 327 -14.53 -4.39 3.70
C ASN A 327 -14.11 -5.05 5.02
N LYS A 328 -13.78 -4.23 6.03
CA LYS A 328 -13.23 -4.73 7.30
C LYS A 328 -14.25 -5.44 8.20
N ASP A 329 -15.54 -5.17 8.00
CA ASP A 329 -16.62 -5.49 8.95
C ASP A 329 -17.58 -6.58 8.44
N ILE A 330 -17.30 -7.19 7.28
CA ILE A 330 -18.12 -8.25 6.67
C ILE A 330 -17.31 -9.54 6.55
N GLU A 331 -17.95 -10.71 6.49
CA GLU A 331 -17.27 -11.96 6.13
C GLU A 331 -16.61 -11.76 4.75
N TYR A 332 -15.29 -11.93 4.72
CA TYR A 332 -14.46 -11.47 3.61
C TYR A 332 -13.62 -12.59 3.03
N ASP A 333 -13.39 -12.50 1.73
CA ASP A 333 -12.61 -13.47 0.98
C ASP A 333 -11.34 -12.83 0.41
N ASP A 334 -10.17 -13.34 0.80
CA ASP A 334 -8.84 -12.95 0.28
C ASP A 334 -8.44 -13.79 -0.96
N HIS A 335 -9.31 -14.68 -1.42
CA HIS A 335 -9.06 -15.71 -2.44
C HIS A 335 -8.35 -15.18 -3.69
N LEU A 336 -8.82 -14.08 -4.28
CA LEU A 336 -8.22 -13.57 -5.52
C LEU A 336 -6.76 -13.11 -5.32
N LEU A 337 -6.46 -12.45 -4.20
CA LEU A 337 -5.08 -12.05 -3.90
C LEU A 337 -4.19 -13.29 -3.70
N LYS A 338 -4.71 -14.30 -2.98
CA LYS A 338 -4.00 -15.54 -2.73
C LYS A 338 -3.78 -16.38 -3.99
N LEU A 339 -4.74 -16.44 -4.90
CA LEU A 339 -4.59 -17.08 -6.21
C LEU A 339 -3.53 -16.38 -7.08
N ALA A 340 -3.49 -15.05 -7.07
CA ALA A 340 -2.41 -14.31 -7.70
C ALA A 340 -1.04 -14.68 -7.10
N GLY A 341 -0.96 -14.81 -5.78
CA GLY A 341 0.24 -15.27 -5.09
C GLY A 341 0.68 -16.68 -5.51
N ILE A 342 -0.25 -17.64 -5.54
CA ILE A 342 0.01 -19.02 -6.00
C ILE A 342 0.54 -19.01 -7.43
N ALA A 343 -0.08 -18.26 -8.33
CA ALA A 343 0.35 -18.18 -9.72
C ALA A 343 1.76 -17.58 -9.85
N ILE A 344 2.08 -16.55 -9.05
CA ILE A 344 3.42 -15.95 -9.03
C ILE A 344 4.45 -16.95 -8.48
N SER A 345 4.16 -17.67 -7.40
CA SER A 345 5.10 -18.61 -6.78
C SER A 345 5.31 -19.88 -7.63
N TYR A 346 4.24 -20.51 -8.12
CA TYR A 346 4.30 -21.85 -8.72
C TYR A 346 4.03 -21.89 -10.23
N GLY A 347 3.41 -20.85 -10.77
CA GLY A 347 3.01 -20.78 -12.18
C GLY A 347 4.09 -20.28 -13.12
N ASN A 348 3.74 -20.27 -14.41
CA ASN A 348 4.44 -19.58 -15.49
C ASN A 348 3.77 -18.24 -15.84
N TYR A 349 4.19 -17.59 -16.92
CA TYR A 349 3.62 -16.31 -17.36
C TYR A 349 2.10 -16.39 -17.61
N ALA A 350 1.61 -17.43 -18.28
CA ALA A 350 0.18 -17.58 -18.60
C ALA A 350 -0.67 -17.76 -17.32
N ASP A 351 -0.15 -18.51 -16.35
CA ASP A 351 -0.77 -18.66 -15.04
C ASP A 351 -0.87 -17.33 -14.29
N ILE A 352 0.19 -16.51 -14.34
CA ILE A 352 0.22 -15.19 -13.70
C ILE A 352 -0.75 -14.23 -14.39
N ASP A 353 -0.77 -14.17 -15.73
CA ASP A 353 -1.67 -13.29 -16.49
C ASP A 353 -3.15 -13.58 -16.21
N LYS A 354 -3.50 -14.81 -15.83
CA LYS A 354 -4.87 -15.16 -15.44
C LYS A 354 -5.36 -14.36 -14.22
N TYR A 355 -4.48 -14.04 -13.27
CA TYR A 355 -4.85 -13.43 -11.98
C TYR A 355 -4.20 -12.07 -11.72
N VAL A 356 -3.22 -11.66 -12.52
CA VAL A 356 -2.55 -10.37 -12.43
C VAL A 356 -2.70 -9.63 -13.74
N ASP A 357 -3.03 -8.35 -13.68
CA ASP A 357 -3.05 -7.50 -14.87
C ASP A 357 -1.62 -7.15 -15.28
N LEU A 358 -1.01 -8.03 -16.07
CA LEU A 358 0.39 -7.94 -16.44
C LEU A 358 0.72 -6.75 -17.35
N LYS A 359 -0.26 -6.27 -18.14
CA LYS A 359 -0.13 -5.03 -18.92
C LYS A 359 -0.03 -3.82 -18.00
N TYR A 360 -0.92 -3.73 -17.00
CA TYR A 360 -0.91 -2.66 -16.01
C TYR A 360 0.38 -2.72 -15.17
N PHE A 361 0.78 -3.92 -14.72
CA PHE A 361 2.03 -4.13 -13.98
C PHE A 361 3.24 -3.61 -14.77
N ALA A 362 3.38 -4.00 -16.04
CA ALA A 362 4.49 -3.55 -16.88
C ALA A 362 4.56 -2.02 -17.04
N LYS A 363 3.41 -1.34 -17.19
CA LYS A 363 3.35 0.13 -17.23
C LYS A 363 3.74 0.75 -15.90
N THR A 364 3.26 0.21 -14.77
CA THR A 364 3.66 0.66 -13.43
C THR A 364 5.15 0.56 -13.25
N GLU A 365 5.75 -0.58 -13.60
CA GLU A 365 7.19 -0.79 -13.42
C GLU A 365 8.05 0.07 -14.37
N ALA A 366 7.55 0.39 -15.56
CA ALA A 366 8.20 1.33 -16.47
C ALA A 366 8.33 2.72 -15.83
N VAL A 367 7.25 3.23 -15.24
CA VAL A 367 7.28 4.51 -14.53
C VAL A 367 8.13 4.40 -13.26
N SER A 368 8.00 3.34 -12.45
CA SER A 368 8.82 3.11 -11.24
C SER A 368 10.31 3.08 -11.56
N TRP A 369 10.72 2.43 -12.66
CA TRP A 369 12.10 2.41 -13.10
C TRP A 369 12.61 3.81 -13.45
N PHE A 370 11.81 4.58 -14.19
CA PHE A 370 12.18 5.93 -14.59
C PHE A 370 12.31 6.87 -13.38
N LEU A 371 11.42 6.74 -12.39
CA LEU A 371 11.44 7.53 -11.16
C LEU A 371 12.54 7.12 -10.19
N GLY A 372 12.88 5.83 -10.16
CA GLY A 372 13.96 5.26 -9.36
C GLY A 372 13.78 5.41 -7.85
N ASN A 373 12.80 4.71 -7.27
CA ASN A 373 12.71 4.55 -5.81
C ASN A 373 13.53 3.33 -5.36
N PRO A 374 14.62 3.49 -4.59
CA PRO A 374 15.46 2.36 -4.19
C PRO A 374 14.75 1.33 -3.29
N ASP A 375 13.67 1.70 -2.60
CA ASP A 375 12.91 0.77 -1.75
C ASP A 375 12.05 -0.20 -2.57
N ASP A 376 11.62 0.20 -3.76
CA ASP A 376 10.61 -0.52 -4.55
C ASP A 376 11.15 -1.07 -5.86
N LEU A 377 12.19 -0.43 -6.43
CA LEU A 377 12.70 -0.79 -7.75
C LEU A 377 13.15 -2.26 -7.76
N ARG A 378 12.38 -3.07 -8.49
CA ARG A 378 12.50 -4.54 -8.62
C ARG A 378 12.25 -5.34 -7.35
N ASN A 379 11.65 -4.72 -6.35
CA ASN A 379 11.45 -5.30 -5.03
C ASN A 379 9.96 -5.59 -4.80
N ASN A 380 9.05 -4.64 -5.06
CA ASN A 380 7.59 -4.72 -4.79
C ASN A 380 7.20 -5.24 -3.39
N VAL A 381 8.15 -5.35 -2.47
CA VAL A 381 7.97 -5.81 -1.07
C VAL A 381 7.42 -4.71 -0.16
N ASN A 382 7.35 -3.47 -0.63
CA ASN A 382 6.94 -2.30 0.17
C ASN A 382 6.37 -1.20 -0.75
N ASN A 383 5.85 -0.12 -0.15
CA ASN A 383 5.32 1.09 -0.80
C ASN A 383 4.38 0.83 -1.99
N THR A 384 3.67 -0.30 -1.94
CA THR A 384 2.74 -0.72 -2.98
C THR A 384 1.43 -1.10 -2.32
N MET A 385 0.34 -0.80 -3.00
CA MET A 385 -0.97 -1.31 -2.68
C MET A 385 -1.42 -2.27 -3.78
N TYR A 386 -2.21 -3.27 -3.43
CA TYR A 386 -2.76 -4.22 -4.38
C TYR A 386 -4.28 -4.10 -4.38
N TYR A 387 -4.86 -4.01 -5.57
CA TYR A 387 -6.30 -3.98 -5.75
C TYR A 387 -6.74 -5.22 -6.50
N ALA A 388 -7.47 -6.10 -5.81
CA ALA A 388 -8.03 -7.33 -6.35
C ALA A 388 -9.37 -7.02 -7.02
N LYS A 389 -9.36 -6.77 -8.34
CA LYS A 389 -10.53 -6.40 -9.13
C LYS A 389 -11.45 -7.61 -9.30
N LYS A 390 -12.66 -7.56 -8.72
CA LYS A 390 -13.65 -8.65 -8.91
C LYS A 390 -14.27 -8.69 -10.30
N ILE A 391 -14.22 -7.59 -11.04
CA ILE A 391 -14.89 -7.46 -12.35
C ILE A 391 -14.27 -8.36 -13.43
N ASP A 392 -12.94 -8.46 -13.44
CA ASP A 392 -12.17 -9.27 -14.38
C ASP A 392 -11.35 -10.37 -13.67
N GLY A 393 -11.43 -10.44 -12.34
CA GLY A 393 -10.70 -11.43 -11.55
C GLY A 393 -9.19 -11.22 -11.58
N LYS A 394 -8.71 -9.98 -11.76
CA LYS A 394 -7.27 -9.67 -11.79
C LYS A 394 -6.83 -8.72 -10.67
N VAL A 395 -5.58 -8.83 -10.25
CA VAL A 395 -4.92 -7.92 -9.30
C VAL A 395 -4.09 -6.88 -10.06
N ILE A 396 -4.18 -5.61 -9.64
CA ILE A 396 -3.27 -4.53 -10.07
C ILE A 396 -2.42 -4.05 -8.89
N SER A 397 -1.19 -3.59 -9.18
CA SER A 397 -0.35 -2.85 -8.25
C SER A 397 -0.67 -1.35 -8.31
N ILE A 398 -0.56 -0.66 -7.18
CA ILE A 398 -0.80 0.78 -7.06
C ILE A 398 0.41 1.35 -6.28
N PRO A 399 1.31 2.10 -6.93
CA PRO A 399 2.49 2.65 -6.27
C PRO A 399 2.09 3.76 -5.30
N ILE A 400 2.68 3.75 -4.11
CA ILE A 400 2.51 4.77 -3.06
C ILE A 400 3.88 5.13 -2.46
N ASP A 401 3.95 6.11 -1.55
CA ASP A 401 5.16 6.40 -0.75
C ASP A 401 6.46 6.57 -1.58
N ASN A 402 6.38 7.30 -2.69
CA ASN A 402 7.49 7.57 -3.62
C ASN A 402 8.32 8.79 -3.16
N ASP A 403 8.71 8.82 -1.88
CA ASP A 403 9.37 9.96 -1.26
C ASP A 403 10.89 10.02 -1.53
N ARG A 404 11.46 8.98 -2.15
CA ARG A 404 12.88 8.82 -2.53
C ARG A 404 13.07 8.58 -4.02
N VAL A 405 12.54 9.49 -4.84
CA VAL A 405 12.56 9.40 -6.30
C VAL A 405 13.34 10.56 -6.92
N LEU A 406 13.69 10.42 -8.19
CA LEU A 406 14.31 11.47 -9.02
C LEU A 406 15.61 12.00 -8.38
N GLY A 407 16.44 11.06 -7.92
CA GLY A 407 17.76 11.34 -7.34
C GLY A 407 17.75 11.80 -5.88
N LEU A 408 16.62 11.65 -5.17
CA LEU A 408 16.59 11.84 -3.72
C LEU A 408 17.27 10.69 -2.99
N THR A 409 18.35 11.00 -2.29
CA THR A 409 19.26 10.07 -1.61
C THR A 409 19.36 10.31 -0.10
N TYR A 410 18.77 11.40 0.42
CA TYR A 410 18.89 11.76 1.83
C TYR A 410 18.31 10.70 2.77
N GLY A 411 19.15 10.23 3.70
CA GLY A 411 18.80 9.26 4.73
C GLY A 411 18.80 7.79 4.27
N TRP A 412 18.67 7.51 2.98
CA TRP A 412 18.73 6.16 2.42
C TRP A 412 19.10 6.20 0.93
N ASN A 413 20.26 5.66 0.59
CA ASN A 413 20.82 5.61 -0.77
C ASN A 413 21.60 4.29 -0.96
N PRO A 414 20.91 3.14 -0.96
CA PRO A 414 21.56 1.83 -0.94
C PRO A 414 22.39 1.56 -2.20
N ASP A 415 21.98 2.13 -3.34
CA ASP A 415 22.69 1.99 -4.61
C ASP A 415 23.74 3.08 -4.86
N LYS A 416 23.85 4.06 -3.94
CA LYS A 416 24.79 5.20 -3.93
C LYS A 416 24.64 6.18 -5.10
N GLU A 417 23.68 5.95 -5.98
CA GLU A 417 23.52 6.67 -7.24
C GLU A 417 22.07 7.16 -7.42
N GLY A 418 21.24 7.05 -6.37
CA GLY A 418 19.86 7.50 -6.38
C GLY A 418 19.02 6.85 -7.48
N CYS A 419 19.35 5.62 -7.88
CA CYS A 419 18.76 4.84 -8.98
C CYS A 419 18.96 5.42 -10.39
N SER A 420 19.85 6.40 -10.56
CA SER A 420 20.10 7.06 -11.85
C SER A 420 20.80 6.16 -12.87
N LYS A 421 21.73 5.30 -12.42
CA LYS A 421 22.58 4.43 -13.27
C LYS A 421 22.06 3.00 -13.46
N ARG A 422 20.87 2.70 -12.94
CA ARG A 422 20.27 1.35 -13.01
C ARG A 422 19.77 1.08 -14.44
N ASP A 423 20.23 -0.02 -15.02
CA ASP A 423 19.82 -0.49 -16.35
C ASP A 423 18.32 -0.87 -16.38
N ILE A 424 17.71 -0.83 -17.56
CA ILE A 424 16.30 -1.21 -17.79
C ILE A 424 16.04 -2.68 -17.44
N PHE A 425 17.01 -3.58 -17.63
CA PHE A 425 16.86 -5.02 -17.34
C PHE A 425 17.77 -5.51 -16.21
N ASP A 426 18.10 -4.63 -15.27
CA ASP A 426 18.85 -5.01 -14.07
C ASP A 426 18.16 -6.17 -13.33
N LEU A 427 18.93 -7.22 -13.03
CA LEU A 427 18.48 -8.47 -12.39
C LEU A 427 18.60 -8.43 -10.86
N GLU A 428 19.06 -7.31 -10.32
CA GLU A 428 19.20 -7.06 -8.90
C GLU A 428 18.22 -5.96 -8.46
N ARG A 429 17.70 -6.07 -7.23
CA ARG A 429 16.93 -4.96 -6.63
C ARG A 429 17.84 -3.81 -6.21
N ALA A 430 17.29 -2.60 -6.18
CA ALA A 430 18.06 -1.41 -5.83
C ALA A 430 18.47 -1.34 -4.35
N GLY A 431 17.58 -1.80 -3.45
CA GLY A 431 17.83 -1.90 -2.02
C GLY A 431 18.38 -3.27 -1.57
N TYR A 432 18.85 -3.36 -0.32
CA TYR A 432 19.26 -4.61 0.34
C TYR A 432 20.34 -5.42 -0.40
N GLU A 433 21.58 -4.94 -0.36
CA GLU A 433 22.78 -5.67 -0.85
C GLU A 433 22.69 -6.20 -2.29
N ASN A 434 21.82 -5.61 -3.12
CA ASN A 434 21.59 -6.04 -4.49
C ASN A 434 21.17 -7.53 -4.63
N THR A 435 20.32 -8.02 -3.74
CA THR A 435 19.84 -9.40 -3.87
C THR A 435 18.91 -9.58 -5.08
N GLN A 436 18.45 -10.81 -5.28
CA GLN A 436 17.54 -11.20 -6.34
C GLN A 436 16.19 -10.45 -6.26
N VAL A 437 15.63 -10.14 -7.44
CA VAL A 437 14.28 -9.58 -7.64
C VAL A 437 13.16 -10.55 -7.23
N SER A 438 11.94 -10.05 -7.05
CA SER A 438 10.78 -10.92 -6.79
C SER A 438 10.37 -11.75 -8.03
N ASP A 439 9.69 -12.88 -7.81
CA ASP A 439 9.42 -13.87 -8.86
C ASP A 439 8.54 -13.35 -9.99
N ILE A 440 7.64 -12.39 -9.72
CA ILE A 440 6.85 -11.73 -10.75
C ILE A 440 7.75 -11.09 -11.81
N TYR A 441 8.88 -10.47 -11.43
CA TYR A 441 9.81 -9.88 -12.41
C TYR A 441 10.53 -10.96 -13.21
N LYS A 442 11.08 -11.99 -12.56
CA LYS A 442 11.81 -13.08 -13.23
C LYS A 442 10.97 -13.79 -14.28
N LYS A 443 9.67 -13.95 -13.99
CA LYS A 443 8.72 -14.65 -14.84
C LYS A 443 8.03 -13.73 -15.87
N THR A 444 8.29 -12.42 -15.83
CA THR A 444 7.67 -11.44 -16.73
C THR A 444 8.72 -10.49 -17.34
N ILE A 445 8.92 -9.28 -16.82
CA ILE A 445 9.75 -8.23 -17.43
C ILE A 445 11.21 -8.68 -17.60
N LEU A 446 11.73 -9.46 -16.64
CA LEU A 446 13.12 -9.92 -16.60
C LEU A 446 13.29 -11.37 -17.04
N SER A 447 12.27 -11.99 -17.63
CA SER A 447 12.43 -13.34 -18.17
C SER A 447 13.41 -13.36 -19.35
N GLU A 448 14.06 -14.50 -19.53
CA GLU A 448 14.92 -14.76 -20.69
C GLU A 448 14.11 -14.69 -21.99
N ASP A 449 12.92 -15.29 -22.00
CA ASP A 449 12.01 -15.24 -23.14
C ASP A 449 11.30 -13.89 -23.28
N THR A 450 11.07 -13.48 -24.51
CA THR A 450 10.28 -12.29 -24.83
C THR A 450 8.80 -12.57 -24.61
N ASN A 451 8.17 -11.75 -23.77
CA ASN A 451 6.73 -11.77 -23.49
C ASN A 451 6.13 -10.36 -23.58
N LEU A 452 4.80 -10.30 -23.55
CA LEU A 452 4.07 -9.05 -23.72
C LEU A 452 4.38 -8.01 -22.63
N SER A 453 4.55 -8.42 -21.37
CA SER A 453 4.94 -7.49 -20.29
C SER A 453 6.28 -6.82 -20.56
N LYS A 454 7.28 -7.57 -21.04
CA LYS A 454 8.62 -7.05 -21.36
C LYS A 454 8.57 -6.02 -22.49
N ILE A 455 7.76 -6.29 -23.52
CA ILE A 455 7.53 -5.34 -24.63
C ILE A 455 6.83 -4.08 -24.14
N ILE A 456 5.74 -4.22 -23.37
CA ILE A 456 4.99 -3.08 -22.81
C ILE A 456 5.90 -2.22 -21.93
N TYR A 457 6.69 -2.85 -21.07
CA TYR A 457 7.64 -2.19 -20.20
C TYR A 457 8.64 -1.33 -20.98
N LEU A 458 9.30 -1.90 -21.99
CA LEU A 458 10.29 -1.21 -22.82
C LEU A 458 9.67 -0.05 -23.62
N ASN A 459 8.54 -0.29 -24.28
CA ASN A 459 7.89 0.74 -25.09
C ASN A 459 7.34 1.88 -24.25
N HIS A 460 6.83 1.59 -23.05
CA HIS A 460 6.38 2.64 -22.12
C HIS A 460 7.55 3.50 -21.61
N ILE A 461 8.72 2.90 -21.38
CA ILE A 461 9.96 3.67 -21.06
C ILE A 461 10.35 4.58 -22.21
N ARG A 462 10.34 4.07 -23.45
CA ARG A 462 10.66 4.88 -24.64
C ARG A 462 9.68 6.03 -24.83
N ALA A 463 8.38 5.80 -24.58
CA ALA A 463 7.37 6.83 -24.63
C ALA A 463 7.59 7.91 -23.56
N LEU A 464 7.88 7.52 -22.30
CA LEU A 464 8.24 8.45 -21.23
C LEU A 464 9.48 9.29 -21.59
N ALA A 465 10.53 8.64 -22.09
CA ALA A 465 11.78 9.28 -22.48
C ALA A 465 11.62 10.33 -23.61
N LYS A 466 10.54 10.26 -24.39
CA LYS A 466 10.19 11.25 -25.42
C LYS A 466 9.11 12.24 -25.00
N SER A 467 8.57 12.09 -23.80
CA SER A 467 7.50 12.96 -23.29
C SER A 467 8.07 14.25 -22.69
N LEU A 468 7.24 15.28 -22.56
CA LEU A 468 7.62 16.52 -21.88
C LEU A 468 7.94 16.32 -20.39
N TRP A 469 7.57 15.19 -19.78
CA TRP A 469 7.82 14.91 -18.36
C TRP A 469 9.30 14.73 -18.02
N VAL A 470 10.17 14.50 -19.00
CA VAL A 470 11.62 14.38 -18.77
C VAL A 470 12.36 15.70 -18.99
N GLU A 471 11.66 16.75 -19.40
CA GLU A 471 12.27 18.06 -19.62
C GLU A 471 12.40 18.85 -18.30
N ASN A 472 13.56 19.47 -18.09
CA ASN A 472 13.79 20.32 -16.91
C ASN A 472 12.81 21.50 -16.86
N ALA A 473 12.40 22.03 -18.01
CA ALA A 473 11.42 23.10 -18.09
C ALA A 473 10.07 22.71 -17.46
N THR A 474 9.60 21.49 -17.73
CA THR A 474 8.35 20.96 -17.17
C THR A 474 8.39 20.87 -15.65
N PHE A 475 9.48 20.33 -15.09
CA PHE A 475 9.68 20.25 -13.64
C PHE A 475 9.71 21.65 -13.01
N ASN A 476 10.41 22.58 -13.66
CA ASN A 476 10.56 23.96 -13.18
C ASN A 476 9.25 24.74 -13.13
N GLU A 477 8.32 24.50 -14.06
CA GLU A 477 6.98 25.10 -14.01
C GLU A 477 6.23 24.70 -12.72
N TYR A 478 6.19 23.41 -12.39
CA TYR A 478 5.58 22.95 -11.14
C TYR A 478 6.32 23.44 -9.89
N TYR A 479 7.65 23.46 -9.93
CA TYR A 479 8.47 24.01 -8.85
C TYR A 479 8.14 25.49 -8.60
N ASN A 480 8.00 26.28 -9.66
CA ASN A 480 7.68 27.70 -9.56
C ASN A 480 6.27 27.95 -8.99
N LEU A 481 5.28 27.13 -9.37
CA LEU A 481 3.95 27.17 -8.75
C LEU A 481 4.03 26.92 -7.24
N ALA A 482 4.73 25.86 -6.82
CA ALA A 482 4.92 25.53 -5.41
C ALA A 482 5.68 26.64 -4.66
N LYS A 483 6.81 27.10 -5.20
CA LYS A 483 7.66 28.14 -4.60
C LYS A 483 6.88 29.43 -4.38
N LYS A 484 6.10 29.87 -5.38
CA LYS A 484 5.25 31.07 -5.28
C LYS A 484 4.28 30.99 -4.09
N ASN A 485 3.68 29.83 -3.87
CA ASN A 485 2.67 29.65 -2.84
C ASN A 485 3.26 29.40 -1.43
N TYR A 486 4.40 28.73 -1.35
CA TYR A 486 4.88 28.11 -0.10
C TYR A 486 6.27 28.55 0.39
N SER A 487 7.10 29.25 -0.41
CA SER A 487 8.45 29.68 0.00
C SER A 487 8.50 30.43 1.33
N ASN A 488 7.54 31.32 1.57
CA ASN A 488 7.43 32.07 2.83
C ASN A 488 6.93 31.23 4.03
N SER A 489 6.67 29.93 3.84
CA SER A 489 6.11 29.03 4.85
C SER A 489 7.04 27.90 5.26
N VAL A 490 8.24 27.76 4.67
CA VAL A 490 9.15 26.64 4.98
C VAL A 490 9.84 26.76 6.33
N LYS A 491 9.93 27.98 6.89
CA LYS A 491 10.44 28.20 8.24
C LYS A 491 9.42 27.72 9.28
N SER A 492 9.66 26.53 9.79
CA SER A 492 8.94 25.98 10.95
C SER A 492 9.65 26.35 12.26
N ASP A 493 8.99 26.08 13.38
CA ASP A 493 9.57 26.27 14.72
C ASP A 493 10.59 25.16 15.09
N PHE A 494 10.71 24.11 14.27
CA PHE A 494 11.50 22.90 14.58
C PHE A 494 12.61 22.60 13.56
N HIS A 495 12.38 22.96 12.31
CA HIS A 495 13.27 22.65 11.18
C HIS A 495 13.12 23.67 10.06
N TYR A 496 14.13 23.74 9.19
CA TYR A 496 14.15 24.63 8.03
C TYR A 496 14.86 23.94 6.86
N VAL A 497 14.15 23.82 5.74
CA VAL A 497 14.70 23.44 4.43
C VAL A 497 14.26 24.54 3.47
N GLU A 498 15.20 25.19 2.82
CA GLU A 498 14.89 26.27 1.88
C GLU A 498 14.31 25.72 0.57
N PHE A 499 13.49 26.52 -0.11
CA PHE A 499 13.03 26.19 -1.47
C PHE A 499 14.15 26.45 -2.47
N GLU A 500 14.84 25.39 -2.86
CA GLU A 500 15.96 25.44 -3.80
C GLU A 500 15.71 24.45 -4.94
N GLU A 501 15.91 24.92 -6.17
CA GLU A 501 15.80 24.07 -7.38
C GLU A 501 16.90 23.00 -7.36
N ASN A 502 18.12 23.41 -7.02
CA ASN A 502 19.25 22.52 -6.81
C ASN A 502 19.23 21.99 -5.38
N ASN A 503 19.26 20.68 -5.24
CA ASN A 503 19.07 20.05 -3.96
C ASN A 503 20.39 19.97 -3.18
N THR A 504 20.56 20.85 -2.20
CA THR A 504 21.77 20.93 -1.37
C THR A 504 21.96 19.72 -0.44
N TYR A 505 20.94 18.89 -0.25
CA TYR A 505 20.98 17.71 0.63
C TYR A 505 21.05 16.37 -0.11
N ASN A 506 21.05 16.38 -1.44
CA ASN A 506 20.98 15.17 -2.26
C ASN A 506 22.05 15.21 -3.36
N ASP A 507 22.40 14.03 -3.85
CA ASP A 507 23.53 13.87 -4.77
C ASP A 507 23.20 14.33 -6.21
N PHE A 508 21.91 14.53 -6.53
CA PHE A 508 21.45 14.85 -7.89
C PHE A 508 20.39 15.97 -7.93
N THR A 509 20.58 16.92 -8.83
CA THR A 509 19.49 17.76 -9.35
C THR A 509 18.53 16.92 -10.21
N PHE A 510 17.31 17.40 -10.45
CA PHE A 510 16.38 16.72 -11.36
C PHE A 510 16.99 16.55 -12.76
N SER A 511 17.60 17.62 -13.30
CA SER A 511 18.22 17.58 -14.63
C SER A 511 19.38 16.59 -14.73
N GLU A 512 20.25 16.50 -13.71
CA GLU A 512 21.34 15.52 -13.67
C GLU A 512 20.80 14.10 -13.62
N TYR A 513 19.81 13.85 -12.75
CA TYR A 513 19.16 12.55 -12.63
C TYR A 513 18.58 12.08 -13.97
N VAL A 514 17.77 12.93 -14.62
CA VAL A 514 17.13 12.58 -15.89
C VAL A 514 18.16 12.41 -17.01
N THR A 515 19.17 13.28 -17.08
CA THR A 515 20.24 13.17 -18.08
C THR A 515 20.97 11.85 -17.96
N GLU A 516 21.27 11.40 -16.74
CA GLU A 516 21.89 10.10 -16.52
C GLU A 516 20.93 8.96 -16.88
N LYS A 517 19.67 9.03 -16.42
CA LYS A 517 18.68 7.98 -16.66
C LYS A 517 18.42 7.71 -18.14
N LEU A 518 18.38 8.77 -18.95
CA LEU A 518 18.18 8.69 -20.40
C LEU A 518 19.31 7.97 -21.14
N LYS A 519 20.54 7.90 -20.58
CA LYS A 519 21.64 7.12 -21.17
C LYS A 519 21.39 5.62 -21.18
N HIS A 520 20.49 5.15 -20.32
CA HIS A 520 20.11 3.74 -20.19
C HIS A 520 18.85 3.37 -20.99
N VAL A 521 18.29 4.32 -21.74
CA VAL A 521 17.15 4.04 -22.63
C VAL A 521 17.68 3.59 -23.99
N ASP A 522 17.51 2.31 -24.29
CA ASP A 522 17.83 1.76 -25.61
C ASP A 522 16.61 1.89 -26.54
N PHE A 523 16.70 2.80 -27.52
CA PHE A 523 15.66 3.01 -28.53
C PHE A 523 15.71 2.02 -29.69
N ASP A 524 16.83 1.33 -29.87
CA ASP A 524 17.09 0.44 -31.00
C ASP A 524 17.02 -1.04 -30.62
N LEU A 525 16.94 -1.37 -29.31
CA LEU A 525 16.77 -2.73 -28.82
C LEU A 525 15.51 -3.39 -29.41
N ASP A 526 15.71 -4.39 -30.24
CA ASP A 526 14.66 -5.28 -30.73
C ASP A 526 14.57 -6.51 -29.81
N LEU A 527 13.41 -6.69 -29.18
CA LEU A 527 13.14 -7.85 -28.31
C LEU A 527 12.76 -9.10 -29.13
N GLY A 528 12.57 -8.97 -30.45
CA GLY A 528 12.09 -10.04 -31.31
C GLY A 528 10.62 -10.41 -31.03
N GLU A 529 10.19 -11.52 -31.62
CA GLU A 529 8.83 -12.03 -31.46
C GLU A 529 8.57 -12.59 -30.05
N ILE A 530 7.30 -12.54 -29.61
CA ILE A 530 6.86 -13.21 -28.38
C ILE A 530 7.12 -14.71 -28.53
N LYS A 531 7.86 -15.28 -27.60
CA LYS A 531 8.12 -16.72 -27.55
C LYS A 531 7.04 -17.42 -26.72
N ASN A 532 6.84 -18.72 -26.94
CA ASN A 532 5.84 -19.52 -26.25
C ASN A 532 6.00 -19.40 -24.72
N ILE A 533 5.11 -18.62 -24.11
CA ILE A 533 5.06 -18.29 -22.67
C ILE A 533 4.55 -19.44 -21.79
N GLY A 534 4.33 -20.62 -22.38
CA GLY A 534 3.81 -21.83 -21.75
C GLY A 534 2.27 -21.86 -21.72
N GLU A 535 1.72 -23.08 -21.71
CA GLU A 535 0.30 -23.29 -21.40
C GLU A 535 0.07 -23.22 -19.89
N THR A 536 -1.16 -22.89 -19.46
CA THR A 536 -1.51 -22.87 -18.03
C THR A 536 -1.27 -24.22 -17.39
N LYS A 537 -0.71 -24.23 -16.18
CA LYS A 537 -0.42 -25.44 -15.42
C LYS A 537 -1.55 -25.76 -14.44
N ASP A 538 -1.61 -27.03 -14.02
CA ASP A 538 -2.34 -27.41 -12.82
C ASP A 538 -1.61 -26.86 -11.60
N LEU A 539 -2.03 -25.68 -11.15
CA LEU A 539 -1.50 -25.03 -9.95
C LEU A 539 -2.08 -25.67 -8.69
N PRO A 540 -1.33 -25.64 -7.57
CA PRO A 540 -1.88 -25.89 -6.24
C PRO A 540 -3.13 -25.04 -5.98
N THR A 541 -4.12 -25.63 -5.31
CA THR A 541 -5.34 -24.96 -4.86
C THR A 541 -5.13 -24.36 -3.47
N LEU A 542 -6.04 -23.48 -3.01
CA LEU A 542 -5.94 -22.94 -1.65
C LEU A 542 -6.19 -23.99 -0.56
N GLU A 543 -6.93 -25.06 -0.88
CA GLU A 543 -7.15 -26.18 0.03
C GLU A 543 -5.84 -26.90 0.35
N ASP A 544 -4.91 -26.97 -0.62
CA ASP A 544 -3.58 -27.57 -0.45
C ASP A 544 -2.71 -26.84 0.60
N PHE A 545 -3.09 -25.62 0.97
CA PHE A 545 -2.37 -24.79 1.95
C PHE A 545 -3.19 -24.49 3.20
N ASN A 546 -4.27 -25.21 3.44
CA ASN A 546 -5.08 -25.01 4.63
C ASN A 546 -4.23 -25.28 5.89
N GLY A 547 -4.11 -24.27 6.76
CA GLY A 547 -3.25 -24.32 7.94
C GLY A 547 -1.74 -24.25 7.68
N PHE A 548 -1.28 -24.04 6.45
CA PHE A 548 0.13 -23.75 6.20
C PHE A 548 0.45 -22.29 6.55
N TYR A 549 1.61 -22.07 7.16
CA TYR A 549 2.15 -20.78 7.64
C TYR A 549 3.61 -20.56 7.18
N GLY A 550 4.06 -21.26 6.13
CA GLY A 550 5.44 -21.22 5.69
C GLY A 550 6.38 -22.03 6.59
N ASP A 551 7.67 -21.70 6.52
CA ASP A 551 8.68 -22.24 7.42
C ASP A 551 8.51 -21.66 8.82
N LEU A 552 8.24 -22.54 9.79
CA LEU A 552 8.16 -22.17 11.20
C LEU A 552 9.43 -22.63 11.91
N TYR A 553 9.85 -21.85 12.89
CA TYR A 553 11.03 -22.11 13.70
C TYR A 553 10.69 -21.94 15.18
N ILE A 554 11.51 -22.55 16.02
CA ILE A 554 11.54 -22.24 17.45
C ILE A 554 12.64 -21.21 17.72
N CYS A 555 12.30 -20.12 18.40
CA CYS A 555 13.27 -19.16 18.96
C CYS A 555 13.15 -19.09 20.47
N GLY A 556 14.23 -18.73 21.15
CA GLY A 556 14.25 -18.58 22.60
C GLY A 556 15.66 -18.42 23.15
N ASP A 557 15.84 -18.66 24.45
CA ASP A 557 17.16 -18.50 25.09
C ASP A 557 18.26 -19.34 24.42
N MET A 558 17.89 -20.54 23.94
CA MET A 558 18.79 -21.48 23.26
C MET A 558 19.38 -20.96 21.93
N ASN A 559 18.84 -19.89 21.36
CA ASN A 559 19.40 -19.22 20.19
C ASN A 559 19.50 -17.70 20.36
N LEU A 560 19.58 -17.20 21.60
CA LEU A 560 19.64 -15.77 21.91
C LEU A 560 18.47 -14.99 21.30
N TRP A 561 17.29 -15.62 21.23
CA TRP A 561 16.09 -15.05 20.61
C TRP A 561 16.32 -14.61 19.15
N LYS A 562 17.17 -15.33 18.39
CA LYS A 562 17.49 -15.06 16.98
C LYS A 562 17.81 -16.33 16.19
N GLY A 563 17.41 -16.37 14.93
CA GLY A 563 17.92 -17.33 13.93
C GLY A 563 17.03 -18.54 13.63
N THR A 564 17.27 -19.17 12.49
CA THR A 564 16.44 -20.23 11.87
C THR A 564 16.92 -21.66 12.19
N THR A 565 17.76 -21.81 13.22
CA THR A 565 18.48 -23.05 13.55
C THR A 565 17.58 -24.22 13.98
N TYR A 566 16.34 -23.93 14.38
CA TYR A 566 15.38 -24.93 14.86
C TYR A 566 14.12 -24.93 13.99
N PRO A 567 14.20 -25.43 12.74
CA PRO A 567 13.05 -25.49 11.84
C PRO A 567 12.06 -26.57 12.26
N MET A 568 10.78 -26.26 12.13
CA MET A 568 9.67 -27.19 12.26
C MET A 568 9.37 -27.81 10.91
N GLU A 569 9.13 -29.12 10.89
CA GLU A 569 8.65 -29.88 9.74
C GLU A 569 7.13 -29.73 9.62
N TYR A 570 6.65 -29.36 8.43
CA TYR A 570 5.22 -29.35 8.11
C TYR A 570 4.78 -30.73 7.62
N LEU A 571 3.74 -31.28 8.24
CA LEU A 571 3.23 -32.64 7.96
C LEU A 571 1.90 -32.64 7.19
N GLY A 572 1.38 -31.47 6.78
CA GLY A 572 0.04 -31.33 6.21
C GLY A 572 -1.04 -31.02 7.24
N ASP A 573 -2.22 -30.57 6.79
CA ASP A 573 -3.41 -30.27 7.61
C ASP A 573 -3.14 -29.36 8.82
N GLY A 574 -2.26 -28.39 8.62
CA GLY A 574 -1.85 -27.43 9.65
C GLY A 574 -0.93 -28.00 10.73
N VAL A 575 -0.44 -29.24 10.60
CA VAL A 575 0.41 -29.88 11.60
C VAL A 575 1.87 -29.52 11.36
N TYR A 576 2.53 -28.98 12.39
CA TYR A 576 3.97 -28.75 12.42
C TYR A 576 4.61 -29.49 13.57
N THR A 577 5.82 -30.01 13.39
CA THR A 577 6.55 -30.72 14.44
C THR A 577 8.04 -30.40 14.44
N ILE A 578 8.67 -30.42 15.61
CA ILE A 578 10.12 -30.37 15.73
C ILE A 578 10.56 -31.24 16.88
N THR A 579 11.70 -31.93 16.73
CA THR A 579 12.39 -32.59 17.83
C THR A 579 13.81 -32.06 17.93
N PHE A 580 14.19 -31.55 19.10
CA PHE A 580 15.52 -30.96 19.29
C PHE A 580 16.01 -31.08 20.74
N MET A 581 17.31 -30.86 20.90
CA MET A 581 17.97 -30.68 22.20
C MET A 581 18.30 -29.19 22.35
N PRO A 582 17.72 -28.48 23.33
CA PRO A 582 18.04 -27.08 23.54
C PRO A 582 19.47 -26.92 24.07
N PHE A 583 20.21 -25.94 23.55
CA PHE A 583 21.44 -25.46 24.18
C PHE A 583 21.06 -24.61 25.40
N MET A 584 21.71 -24.84 26.55
CA MET A 584 21.26 -24.28 27.84
C MET A 584 22.43 -23.75 28.67
N ASP A 585 22.34 -22.48 29.07
CA ASP A 585 23.22 -21.85 30.07
C ASP A 585 22.46 -21.43 31.36
N SER A 586 21.17 -21.78 31.47
CA SER A 586 20.26 -21.37 32.56
C SER A 586 19.33 -22.50 33.04
N ASN A 587 18.67 -22.32 34.20
CA ASN A 587 17.75 -23.31 34.79
C ASN A 587 16.30 -23.23 34.25
N ALA A 588 16.05 -22.41 33.23
CA ALA A 588 14.75 -22.20 32.63
C ALA A 588 14.92 -21.98 31.13
N LEU A 589 14.02 -22.54 30.33
CA LEU A 589 14.00 -22.30 28.89
C LEU A 589 12.73 -21.55 28.53
N TYR A 590 12.90 -20.36 27.97
CA TYR A 590 11.84 -19.59 27.34
C TYR A 590 11.92 -19.73 25.83
N LEU A 591 10.81 -20.06 25.18
CA LEU A 591 10.75 -20.18 23.72
C LEU A 591 9.42 -19.73 23.13
N LYS A 592 9.43 -19.43 21.82
CA LYS A 592 8.28 -19.07 20.99
C LYS A 592 8.40 -19.71 19.60
N ILE A 593 7.28 -19.75 18.89
CA ILE A 593 7.22 -20.17 17.48
C ILE A 593 7.12 -18.92 16.62
N TYR A 594 7.96 -18.83 15.59
CA TYR A 594 8.03 -17.69 14.68
C TYR A 594 8.46 -18.13 13.27
N ASP A 595 8.40 -17.25 12.27
CA ASP A 595 8.66 -17.53 10.85
C ASP A 595 9.97 -16.92 10.33
N GLY A 596 10.91 -16.61 11.22
CA GLY A 596 12.12 -15.86 10.88
C GLY A 596 11.97 -14.34 11.04
N GLU A 597 10.74 -13.81 11.12
CA GLU A 597 10.45 -12.38 11.27
C GLU A 597 9.53 -12.14 12.48
N TYR A 598 10.10 -11.68 13.59
CA TYR A 598 9.43 -11.56 14.91
C TYR A 598 8.12 -10.76 14.94
N TRP A 599 7.86 -9.94 13.91
CA TRP A 599 6.68 -9.10 13.78
C TRP A 599 5.58 -9.75 12.90
N ARG A 600 5.87 -10.82 12.16
CA ARG A 600 4.91 -11.55 11.30
C ARG A 600 4.24 -12.69 12.04
N ILE A 601 5.02 -13.59 12.63
CA ILE A 601 4.53 -14.72 13.42
C ILE A 601 5.23 -14.73 14.77
N ASN A 602 4.46 -14.66 15.86
CA ASN A 602 4.99 -14.70 17.22
C ASN A 602 4.00 -15.44 18.12
N TRP A 603 4.18 -16.75 18.28
CA TRP A 603 3.23 -17.62 18.98
C TRP A 603 3.80 -18.22 20.26
N SER A 604 2.94 -18.36 21.25
CA SER A 604 3.19 -19.08 22.50
C SER A 604 2.34 -20.35 22.57
N ILE A 605 2.62 -21.20 23.55
CA ILE A 605 1.79 -22.36 23.91
C ILE A 605 1.41 -22.22 25.38
N LYS A 606 0.10 -22.26 25.66
CA LYS A 606 -0.46 -22.20 27.01
C LYS A 606 -1.61 -23.20 27.11
N ASP A 607 -1.59 -24.03 28.15
CA ASP A 607 -2.63 -25.04 28.41
C ASP A 607 -2.95 -25.96 27.22
N GLY A 608 -1.91 -26.32 26.46
CA GLY A 608 -2.05 -27.16 25.26
C GLY A 608 -2.70 -26.46 24.06
N LYS A 609 -2.81 -25.13 24.10
CA LYS A 609 -3.32 -24.29 23.02
C LYS A 609 -2.22 -23.39 22.47
N LEU A 610 -2.25 -23.21 21.16
CA LEU A 610 -1.42 -22.29 20.43
C LEU A 610 -2.05 -20.89 20.51
N LEU A 611 -1.31 -19.93 21.07
CA LEU A 611 -1.75 -18.54 21.21
C LEU A 611 -0.95 -17.63 20.29
N MET A 612 -1.64 -16.85 19.47
CA MET A 612 -1.01 -15.94 18.51
C MET A 612 -0.79 -14.56 19.13
N TYR A 613 0.37 -13.97 18.87
CA TYR A 613 0.78 -12.63 19.33
C TYR A 613 0.77 -12.46 20.85
N ASP A 614 0.98 -13.57 21.56
CA ASP A 614 1.11 -13.57 23.00
C ASP A 614 2.53 -13.13 23.40
N THR A 615 2.61 -12.18 24.33
CA THR A 615 3.88 -11.73 24.89
C THR A 615 4.51 -12.80 25.77
N ASP A 616 3.72 -13.70 26.34
CA ASP A 616 4.22 -14.80 27.17
C ASP A 616 5.07 -15.77 26.32
N ALA A 617 6.18 -16.21 26.90
CA ALA A 617 7.00 -17.25 26.32
C ALA A 617 6.66 -18.60 26.94
N ILE A 618 6.86 -19.68 26.18
CA ILE A 618 6.71 -21.05 26.67
C ILE A 618 7.78 -21.28 27.72
N TYR A 619 7.37 -21.56 28.95
CA TYR A 619 8.25 -21.79 30.08
C TYR A 619 8.46 -23.28 30.34
N ILE A 620 9.71 -23.72 30.28
CA ILE A 620 10.11 -25.08 30.62
C ILE A 620 11.05 -25.03 31.83
N SER A 621 10.55 -25.51 32.98
CA SER A 621 11.32 -25.61 34.23
C SER A 621 12.23 -26.84 34.28
N ASN A 622 13.38 -26.67 34.94
CA ASN A 622 14.39 -27.71 35.21
C ASN A 622 14.84 -28.53 33.97
N PRO A 623 15.17 -27.89 32.83
CA PRO A 623 15.69 -28.61 31.69
C PRO A 623 17.07 -29.21 32.02
N SER A 624 17.29 -30.48 31.66
CA SER A 624 18.59 -31.13 31.77
C SER A 624 19.30 -31.13 30.43
N SER A 625 20.64 -31.26 30.41
CA SER A 625 21.43 -31.39 29.17
C SER A 625 21.09 -32.65 28.34
N LYS A 626 20.29 -33.57 28.90
CA LYS A 626 19.78 -34.77 28.21
C LYS A 626 18.34 -34.61 27.71
N LEU A 627 17.72 -33.44 27.95
CA LEU A 627 16.34 -33.18 27.57
C LEU A 627 16.22 -33.11 26.05
N VAL A 628 15.36 -33.95 25.52
CA VAL A 628 14.86 -33.89 24.14
C VAL A 628 13.43 -33.40 24.19
N LEU A 629 13.17 -32.30 23.50
CA LEU A 629 11.84 -31.73 23.35
C LEU A 629 11.29 -32.08 21.99
N THR A 630 10.07 -32.62 21.97
CA THR A 630 9.26 -32.68 20.75
C THR A 630 8.08 -31.74 20.92
N ILE A 631 7.99 -30.74 20.05
CA ILE A 631 6.86 -29.80 20.01
C ILE A 631 6.07 -30.11 18.75
N THR A 632 4.77 -30.36 18.90
CA THR A 632 3.84 -30.53 17.79
C THR A 632 2.71 -29.52 17.96
N ILE A 633 2.40 -28.79 16.90
CA ILE A 633 1.28 -27.84 16.88
C ILE A 633 0.36 -28.17 15.70
N ASN A 634 -0.92 -27.84 15.85
CA ASN A 634 -1.86 -27.78 14.74
C ASN A 634 -2.40 -26.35 14.64
N THR A 635 -2.10 -25.68 13.53
CA THR A 635 -2.43 -24.28 13.29
C THR A 635 -3.90 -24.07 12.93
N ILE A 636 -4.63 -25.11 12.52
CA ILE A 636 -6.08 -25.08 12.23
C ILE A 636 -6.85 -25.19 13.55
N THR A 637 -6.61 -26.25 14.32
CA THR A 637 -7.31 -26.51 15.59
C THR A 637 -6.78 -25.67 16.75
N LYS A 638 -5.65 -24.98 16.55
CA LYS A 638 -4.90 -24.22 17.57
C LYS A 638 -4.49 -25.08 18.76
N GLU A 639 -4.26 -26.37 18.53
CA GLU A 639 -3.78 -27.30 19.56
C GLU A 639 -2.26 -27.40 19.54
N ALA A 640 -1.67 -27.63 20.70
CA ALA A 640 -0.24 -27.80 20.86
C ALA A 640 0.08 -28.87 21.90
N LYS A 641 1.13 -29.65 21.63
CA LYS A 641 1.63 -30.71 22.48
C LYS A 641 3.13 -30.55 22.64
N ILE A 642 3.59 -30.56 23.89
CA ILE A 642 5.00 -30.56 24.24
C ILE A 642 5.31 -31.88 24.93
N LYS A 643 6.14 -32.70 24.31
CA LYS A 643 6.61 -33.97 24.86
C LYS A 643 8.05 -33.81 25.34
N ARG A 644 8.32 -34.26 26.56
CA ARG A 644 9.66 -34.30 27.17
C ARG A 644 10.15 -35.74 27.16
N SER A 645 11.36 -35.97 26.67
CA SER A 645 12.07 -37.23 26.79
C SER A 645 13.53 -36.99 27.19
N TYR A 646 14.20 -37.99 27.73
CA TYR A 646 15.60 -37.88 28.12
C TYR A 646 16.42 -38.92 27.36
N GLN A 647 17.57 -38.50 26.81
CA GLN A 647 18.52 -39.46 26.25
C GLN A 647 19.00 -40.42 27.35
N SER A 648 18.88 -41.73 27.09
CA SER A 648 19.45 -42.76 27.94
C SER A 648 20.98 -42.61 27.96
N SER A 649 21.58 -42.59 29.14
CA SER A 649 23.02 -42.78 29.27
C SER A 649 23.38 -44.19 28.80
N THR A 650 24.00 -44.28 27.63
CA THR A 650 24.92 -45.38 27.31
C THR A 650 26.25 -45.16 28.00
#